data_AF-A0A915ZS10-F1
#
_entry.id   AF-A0A915ZS10-F1
#
_cell.length_a   1.000
_cell.length_b   1.000
_cell.length_c   1.000
_cell.angle_alpha   90.00
_cell.angle_beta   90.00
_cell.angle_gamma   90.00
#
_symmetry.space_group_name_H-M   'P 1'
#
loop_
_entity.id
_entity.type
_entity.pdbx_description
1 polymer ?
#
loop_
_entity_poly.entity_id
_entity_poly.type
_entity_poly.pdbx_seq_one_letter_code
_entity_poly.pdbx_strand_id
1 'polypeptide(L)'
;MNTNSENITEESNKINLNIKSITCGDCDEHKSGNIIFQIKIMQHTSHKLMINSFSSLLNLNDKLSNIREKLKKDNAKMNDTLSFANSLMAEIAREDEEQIILKEIIDAKNDTLYLIKPDYDFLINKLKLEYGRTIPLDRAGKKAFKIKDCKVTLIVDEPKYSKIDLNEEQIKKDIYLTTDIDTNQRTNNDSTCTVIEYSKVSLNFKTEPDPEFVKAVVDAIESKDPRKFRKITEEFGKFVPKEEVILGARAYFVDANSGDSSKKYTRYTNFKLIGGKKFISKDFNEKEWLNSLEEFRNWECIKIKNPISVFYLLPEDLRKEILSLVGKKILYLSTESYEYKLLKPGSHEILELKNIPKDILEILKDKAADCSIFATVVDEKNNDIFNCQIFWPPNQEPKLIIHCIQKKFKERKCKLKIMLMIVGYDVTFNFDRPDFNIHFKIERHYFHASDIQTKKYILETDSAHCFGIPVLRKLDDSNNSLIIGHHFYNSGNDKNERTGLCTFSYCLKNNRFAYLPDFTFHTLVILNYSSNYSGMSSLYHIKFINNFLTRHNSLSPKFISLYSTKENNYGPILAKQKSNDLNGVKIKYFNFTKDKCKNKISKHNFKYAYFDPSQDKDLITYMKNLKMKSNLLVYDRKFCI
;
A
#
# COMPACT_ATOMS: atom_id res chain seq x y z
N MET A 1 -39.50 -58.69 21.56
CA MET A 1 -40.18 -57.74 22.47
C MET A 1 -39.86 -56.34 21.96
N ASN A 2 -40.66 -55.90 20.98
CA ASN A 2 -41.64 -54.81 21.09
C ASN A 2 -40.96 -53.43 21.12
N THR A 3 -40.72 -52.80 19.96
CA THR A 3 -41.65 -51.89 19.24
C THR A 3 -42.05 -50.66 20.08
N ASN A 4 -41.43 -49.50 19.82
CA ASN A 4 -42.05 -48.47 18.99
C ASN A 4 -41.14 -47.26 18.81
N SER A 5 -41.02 -46.87 17.55
CA SER A 5 -40.67 -45.54 17.04
C SER A 5 -41.62 -44.47 17.56
N GLU A 6 -41.14 -43.24 17.73
CA GLU A 6 -41.86 -42.07 17.20
C GLU A 6 -40.99 -40.81 17.17
N ASN A 7 -41.13 -40.10 16.06
CA ASN A 7 -40.59 -38.79 15.74
C ASN A 7 -41.14 -37.73 16.68
N ILE A 8 -40.33 -36.70 17.01
CA ILE A 8 -40.86 -35.42 17.46
C ILE A 8 -40.23 -34.31 16.62
N THR A 9 -41.12 -33.69 15.85
CA THR A 9 -41.02 -32.54 14.98
C THR A 9 -40.59 -31.25 15.69
N GLU A 10 -39.96 -30.36 14.91
CA GLU A 10 -39.80 -28.94 15.21
C GLU A 10 -41.14 -28.30 15.59
N GLU A 11 -41.23 -27.74 16.80
CA GLU A 11 -42.27 -26.79 17.14
C GLU A 11 -41.65 -25.43 17.49
N SER A 12 -42.18 -24.43 16.80
CA SER A 12 -41.89 -23.02 16.92
C SER A 12 -42.31 -22.51 18.30
N ASN A 13 -41.35 -22.03 19.09
CA ASN A 13 -41.63 -21.32 20.33
C ASN A 13 -42.24 -19.93 20.04
N LYS A 14 -43.54 -19.91 19.76
CA LYS A 14 -44.40 -18.74 20.03
C LYS A 14 -44.43 -18.55 21.54
N ILE A 15 -43.84 -17.46 22.01
CA ILE A 15 -43.97 -17.02 23.40
C ILE A 15 -45.43 -16.65 23.63
N ASN A 16 -46.15 -17.53 24.34
CA ASN A 16 -47.50 -17.28 24.81
C ASN A 16 -47.40 -16.39 26.05
N LEU A 17 -47.73 -15.10 25.92
CA LEU A 17 -47.89 -14.18 27.04
C LEU A 17 -49.13 -14.58 27.83
N ASN A 18 -48.93 -15.36 28.89
CA ASN A 18 -49.99 -15.76 29.80
C ASN A 18 -50.31 -14.58 30.73
N ILE A 19 -51.36 -13.84 30.41
CA ILE A 19 -51.88 -12.71 31.20
C ILE A 19 -52.52 -13.27 32.47
N LYS A 20 -51.81 -13.20 33.60
CA LYS A 20 -52.46 -13.23 34.92
C LYS A 20 -52.86 -11.79 35.27
N SER A 21 -54.14 -11.51 35.14
CA SER A 21 -54.78 -10.34 35.74
C SER A 21 -54.64 -10.43 37.26
N ILE A 22 -53.79 -9.57 37.84
CA ILE A 22 -53.83 -9.27 39.26
C ILE A 22 -54.83 -8.12 39.40
N THR A 23 -56.03 -8.44 39.89
CA THR A 23 -57.00 -7.45 40.35
C THR A 23 -56.47 -6.80 41.62
N CYS A 24 -56.07 -5.53 41.52
CA CYS A 24 -55.93 -4.67 42.68
C CYS A 24 -57.15 -3.75 42.72
N GLY A 25 -57.89 -3.82 43.81
CA GLY A 25 -59.09 -3.02 44.06
C GLY A 25 -58.78 -1.53 44.17
N ASP A 26 -59.79 -0.78 43.75
CA ASP A 26 -60.09 0.62 44.09
C ASP A 26 -58.96 1.63 43.93
N CYS A 27 -58.94 2.27 42.77
CA CYS A 27 -59.01 3.72 42.59
C CYS A 27 -59.00 4.01 41.08
N ASP A 28 -60.19 4.07 40.48
CA ASP A 28 -60.42 4.78 39.23
C ASP A 28 -60.14 6.27 39.46
N GLU A 29 -58.93 6.71 39.16
CA GLU A 29 -58.68 8.07 38.69
C GLU A 29 -57.79 8.00 37.46
N HIS A 30 -58.34 8.46 36.34
CA HIS A 30 -57.64 8.73 35.10
C HIS A 30 -56.45 9.66 35.35
N LYS A 31 -55.27 9.10 35.64
CA LYS A 31 -53.99 9.79 35.41
C LYS A 31 -53.71 9.81 33.91
N SER A 32 -54.55 10.52 33.16
CA SER A 32 -54.33 10.95 31.77
C SER A 32 -53.38 12.16 31.72
N GLY A 33 -52.45 12.21 32.67
CA GLY A 33 -51.49 13.29 32.85
C GLY A 33 -50.09 12.83 32.48
N ASN A 34 -49.33 13.74 31.91
CA ASN A 34 -47.89 13.63 31.82
C ASN A 34 -47.28 13.51 33.23
N ILE A 35 -46.50 12.45 33.51
CA ILE A 35 -45.84 12.17 34.80
C ILE A 35 -44.32 12.25 34.61
N ILE A 36 -43.60 12.72 35.63
CA ILE A 36 -42.13 12.75 35.61
C ILE A 36 -41.59 11.36 35.92
N PHE A 37 -40.84 10.77 34.99
CA PHE A 37 -40.16 9.49 35.17
C PHE A 37 -38.66 9.67 35.28
N GLN A 38 -38.02 8.85 36.10
CA GLN A 38 -36.57 8.74 36.15
C GLN A 38 -36.09 7.80 35.04
N ILE A 39 -35.27 8.30 34.14
CA ILE A 39 -34.68 7.52 33.05
C ILE A 39 -33.27 7.10 33.44
N LYS A 40 -33.01 5.80 33.40
CA LYS A 40 -31.74 5.18 33.79
C LYS A 40 -31.09 4.51 32.59
N ILE A 41 -29.87 4.91 32.25
CA ILE A 41 -29.09 4.28 31.16
C ILE A 41 -28.14 3.24 31.75
N MET A 42 -28.27 2.01 31.26
CA MET A 42 -27.51 0.83 31.68
C MET A 42 -26.52 0.37 30.61
N GLN A 43 -25.43 -0.27 31.04
CA GLN A 43 -24.50 -0.97 30.16
C GLN A 43 -24.84 -2.46 30.08
N HIS A 44 -24.89 -3.02 28.87
CA HIS A 44 -25.24 -4.43 28.65
C HIS A 44 -24.31 -5.42 29.40
N THR A 45 -23.03 -5.07 29.57
CA THR A 45 -22.02 -5.96 30.18
C THR A 45 -22.12 -6.10 31.70
N SER A 46 -23.01 -5.36 32.37
CA SER A 46 -23.30 -5.58 33.79
C SER A 46 -24.65 -4.96 34.16
N HIS A 47 -25.61 -5.82 34.54
CA HIS A 47 -26.95 -5.46 35.07
C HIS A 47 -26.96 -4.52 36.30
N LYS A 48 -25.82 -3.92 36.68
CA LYS A 48 -25.61 -3.07 37.85
C LYS A 48 -24.93 -1.72 37.60
N LEU A 49 -24.34 -1.47 36.41
CA LEU A 49 -23.63 -0.21 36.16
C LEU A 49 -24.57 0.83 35.52
N MET A 50 -25.16 1.69 36.37
CA MET A 50 -25.83 2.92 35.92
C MET A 50 -24.79 3.94 35.49
N ILE A 51 -24.86 4.37 34.24
CA ILE A 51 -23.90 5.35 33.68
C ILE A 51 -24.43 6.78 33.80
N ASN A 52 -25.75 6.95 33.69
CA ASN A 52 -26.38 8.25 33.66
C ASN A 52 -27.85 8.12 34.08
N SER A 53 -28.38 9.16 34.71
CA SER A 53 -29.82 9.29 34.96
C SER A 53 -30.28 10.70 34.68
N PHE A 54 -31.51 10.84 34.18
CA PHE A 54 -32.18 12.12 33.98
C PHE A 54 -33.68 11.92 34.13
N SER A 55 -34.42 13.00 34.28
CA SER A 55 -35.88 12.93 34.40
C SER A 55 -36.53 13.51 33.15
N SER A 56 -37.65 12.92 32.73
CA SER A 56 -38.46 13.46 31.64
C SER A 56 -39.94 13.31 31.93
N LEU A 57 -40.72 14.22 31.37
CA LEU A 57 -42.17 14.26 31.52
C LEU A 57 -42.80 13.39 30.42
N LEU A 58 -43.37 12.23 30.75
CA LEU A 58 -43.89 11.26 29.76
C LEU A 58 -45.35 10.85 30.07
N ASN A 59 -46.08 10.39 29.07
CA ASN A 59 -47.44 9.87 29.23
C ASN A 59 -47.42 8.33 29.18
N LEU A 60 -48.05 7.68 30.16
CA LEU A 60 -48.09 6.22 30.29
C LEU A 60 -48.81 5.53 29.11
N ASN A 61 -49.74 6.22 28.46
CA ASN A 61 -50.52 5.67 27.36
C ASN A 61 -49.88 5.91 25.98
N ASP A 62 -48.74 6.63 25.93
CA ASP A 62 -48.02 6.83 24.68
C ASP A 62 -47.26 5.56 24.29
N LYS A 63 -47.26 5.28 22.98
CA LYS A 63 -46.42 4.25 22.36
C LYS A 63 -44.94 4.58 22.55
N LEU A 64 -44.09 3.56 22.67
CA LEU A 64 -42.65 3.77 22.86
C LEU A 64 -42.00 4.56 21.71
N SER A 65 -42.50 4.41 20.48
CA SER A 65 -42.06 5.22 19.33
C SER A 65 -42.29 6.72 19.56
N ASN A 66 -43.46 7.11 20.08
CA ASN A 66 -43.75 8.49 20.45
C ASN A 66 -42.89 8.97 21.63
N ILE A 67 -42.67 8.10 22.62
CA ILE A 67 -41.79 8.39 23.76
C ILE A 67 -40.37 8.66 23.28
N ARG A 68 -39.83 7.86 22.36
CA ARG A 68 -38.49 8.05 21.78
C ARG A 68 -38.37 9.41 21.10
N GLU A 69 -39.32 9.79 20.26
CA GLU A 69 -39.32 11.09 19.59
C GLU A 69 -39.36 12.26 20.59
N LYS A 70 -40.14 12.11 21.66
CA LYS A 70 -40.16 13.08 22.76
C LYS A 70 -38.81 13.16 23.46
N LEU A 71 -38.20 12.02 23.79
CA LEU A 71 -36.90 11.98 24.43
C LEU A 71 -35.76 12.53 23.56
N LYS A 72 -35.80 12.32 22.23
CA LYS A 72 -34.85 12.93 21.28
C LYS A 72 -34.94 14.47 21.29
N LYS A 73 -36.16 15.03 21.42
CA LYS A 73 -36.42 16.49 21.45
C LYS A 73 -36.08 17.12 22.81
N ASP A 74 -36.51 16.49 23.89
CA ASP A 74 -36.42 17.05 25.24
C ASP A 74 -35.02 16.92 25.83
N ASN A 75 -34.23 15.93 25.38
CA ASN A 75 -32.90 15.66 25.91
C ASN A 75 -31.94 15.13 24.84
N ALA A 76 -30.80 15.80 24.63
CA ALA A 76 -29.73 15.36 23.72
C ALA A 76 -29.04 14.03 24.10
N LYS A 77 -29.59 13.27 25.07
CA LYS A 77 -29.06 11.98 25.54
C LYS A 77 -29.68 10.78 24.82
N MET A 78 -30.93 10.87 24.34
CA MET A 78 -31.56 9.79 23.58
C MET A 78 -31.03 9.77 22.15
N ASN A 79 -30.63 8.60 21.65
CA ASN A 79 -30.11 8.43 20.31
C ASN A 79 -30.38 7.00 19.78
N ASP A 80 -30.06 6.78 18.51
CA ASP A 80 -30.34 5.56 17.75
C ASP A 80 -29.63 4.30 18.28
N THR A 81 -28.62 4.46 19.15
CA THR A 81 -27.96 3.32 19.80
C THR A 81 -28.73 2.77 20.99
N LEU A 82 -29.60 3.56 21.63
CA LEU A 82 -30.27 3.15 22.86
C LEU A 82 -31.55 2.37 22.58
N SER A 83 -31.74 1.27 23.29
CA SER A 83 -32.96 0.47 23.28
C SER A 83 -33.73 0.66 24.58
N PHE A 84 -35.06 0.61 24.52
CA PHE A 84 -35.86 0.53 25.74
C PHE A 84 -35.68 -0.83 26.40
N ALA A 85 -35.88 -0.88 27.71
CA ALA A 85 -35.91 -2.12 28.45
C ALA A 85 -37.13 -2.17 29.37
N ASN A 86 -37.68 -3.36 29.54
CA ASN A 86 -38.77 -3.58 30.46
C ASN A 86 -38.31 -3.52 31.92
N SER A 87 -39.25 -3.66 32.86
CA SER A 87 -38.98 -3.64 34.30
C SER A 87 -38.04 -4.76 34.78
N LEU A 88 -37.90 -5.84 34.00
CA LEU A 88 -36.92 -6.91 34.22
C LEU A 88 -35.56 -6.64 33.55
N MET A 89 -35.36 -5.43 33.02
CA MET A 89 -34.15 -4.99 32.32
C MET A 89 -33.85 -5.81 31.05
N ALA A 90 -34.87 -6.42 30.45
CA ALA A 90 -34.74 -7.08 29.15
C ALA A 90 -34.94 -6.06 28.02
N GLU A 91 -34.08 -6.12 27.00
CA GLU A 91 -34.13 -5.25 25.83
C GLU A 91 -35.42 -5.45 25.02
N ILE A 92 -36.02 -4.34 24.58
CA ILE A 92 -37.17 -4.31 23.68
C ILE A 92 -36.66 -4.04 22.27
N ALA A 93 -37.08 -4.86 21.30
CA ALA A 93 -36.71 -4.67 19.91
C ALA A 93 -37.33 -3.37 19.35
N ARG A 94 -36.59 -2.65 18.50
CA ARG A 94 -37.03 -1.37 17.92
C ARG A 94 -38.35 -1.50 17.15
N GLU A 95 -38.59 -2.63 16.50
CA GLU A 95 -39.81 -2.88 15.72
C GLU A 95 -41.07 -3.04 16.59
N ASP A 96 -40.91 -3.41 17.86
CA ASP A 96 -42.03 -3.54 18.81
C ASP A 96 -42.44 -2.19 19.43
N GLU A 97 -41.61 -1.14 19.28
CA GLU A 97 -41.87 0.18 19.88
C GLU A 97 -43.16 0.83 19.36
N GLU A 98 -43.65 0.43 18.18
CA GLU A 98 -44.92 0.91 17.62
C GLU A 98 -46.16 0.21 18.19
N GLN A 99 -45.98 -0.92 18.88
CA GLN A 99 -47.06 -1.73 19.45
C GLN A 99 -47.12 -1.61 20.97
N ILE A 100 -45.98 -1.42 21.63
CA ILE A 100 -45.87 -1.36 23.08
C ILE A 100 -46.13 0.07 23.59
N ILE A 101 -46.91 0.19 24.67
CA ILE A 101 -47.12 1.45 25.40
C ILE A 101 -46.19 1.56 26.62
N LEU A 102 -45.87 2.78 27.04
CA LEU A 102 -44.95 3.02 28.16
C LEU A 102 -45.36 2.29 29.46
N LYS A 103 -46.66 2.23 29.74
CA LYS A 103 -47.22 1.55 30.93
C LYS A 103 -46.82 0.08 31.05
N GLU A 104 -46.56 -0.61 29.94
CA GLU A 104 -46.23 -2.04 29.93
C GLU A 104 -44.79 -2.33 30.40
N ILE A 105 -43.91 -1.33 30.31
CA ILE A 105 -42.46 -1.53 30.49
C ILE A 105 -41.88 -0.82 31.70
N ILE A 106 -42.63 0.17 32.24
CA ILE A 106 -42.16 1.00 33.34
C ILE A 106 -42.02 0.20 34.64
N ASP A 107 -40.97 0.50 35.41
CA ASP A 107 -40.87 0.02 36.79
C ASP A 107 -41.70 0.93 37.69
N ALA A 108 -42.97 0.55 37.86
CA ALA A 108 -43.96 1.29 38.63
C ALA A 108 -43.59 1.43 40.13
N LYS A 109 -42.66 0.61 40.65
CA LYS A 109 -42.20 0.76 42.05
C LYS A 109 -41.27 1.94 42.23
N ASN A 110 -40.51 2.27 41.19
CA ASN A 110 -39.46 3.28 41.23
C ASN A 110 -39.70 4.43 40.23
N ASP A 111 -40.88 4.48 39.61
CA ASP A 111 -41.22 5.39 38.50
C ASP A 111 -40.06 5.54 37.50
N THR A 112 -39.49 4.40 37.12
CA THR A 112 -38.22 4.34 36.38
C THR A 112 -38.40 3.72 35.00
N LEU A 113 -37.84 4.38 33.99
CA LEU A 113 -37.68 3.87 32.63
C LEU A 113 -36.23 3.48 32.38
N TYR A 114 -35.99 2.26 31.93
CA TYR A 114 -34.65 1.77 31.63
C TYR A 114 -34.32 1.89 30.14
N LEU A 115 -33.12 2.38 29.84
CA LEU A 115 -32.53 2.38 28.52
C LEU A 115 -31.23 1.56 28.56
N ILE A 116 -31.00 0.74 27.54
CA ILE A 116 -29.81 -0.11 27.43
C ILE A 116 -28.93 0.41 26.29
N LYS A 117 -27.63 0.58 26.58
CA LYS A 117 -26.61 0.80 25.56
C LYS A 117 -26.38 -0.45 24.72
N PRO A 118 -26.09 -0.32 23.42
CA PRO A 118 -25.90 -1.47 22.57
C PRO A 118 -24.68 -2.26 23.05
N ASP A 119 -24.74 -3.57 22.87
CA ASP A 119 -23.57 -4.41 23.01
C ASP A 119 -22.63 -4.14 21.82
N TYR A 120 -21.57 -3.36 22.04
CA TYR A 120 -20.59 -3.09 20.98
C TYR A 120 -19.78 -4.33 20.62
N ASP A 121 -19.66 -5.33 21.50
CA ASP A 121 -19.04 -6.61 21.17
C ASP A 121 -19.91 -7.39 20.18
N PHE A 122 -21.25 -7.28 20.28
CA PHE A 122 -22.16 -7.78 19.26
C PHE A 122 -21.87 -7.13 17.89
N LEU A 123 -21.70 -5.80 17.83
CA LEU A 123 -21.36 -5.12 16.58
C LEU A 123 -19.98 -5.53 16.04
N ILE A 124 -18.96 -5.61 16.89
CA ILE A 124 -17.62 -6.08 16.50
C ILE A 124 -17.68 -7.47 15.89
N ASN A 125 -18.42 -8.39 16.51
CA ASN A 125 -18.57 -9.77 16.05
C ASN A 125 -19.41 -9.86 14.77
N LYS A 126 -20.58 -9.21 14.74
CA LYS A 126 -21.49 -9.19 13.58
C LYS A 126 -20.77 -8.65 12.34
N LEU A 127 -20.10 -7.51 12.49
CA LEU A 127 -19.42 -6.82 11.40
C LEU A 127 -18.03 -7.39 11.11
N LYS A 128 -17.58 -8.35 11.94
CA LYS A 128 -16.26 -8.98 11.84
C LYS A 128 -15.14 -7.93 11.77
N LEU A 129 -15.16 -6.96 12.69
CA LEU A 129 -14.22 -5.82 12.66
C LEU A 129 -12.77 -6.23 12.92
N GLU A 130 -12.57 -7.35 13.63
CA GLU A 130 -11.28 -7.98 13.95
C GLU A 130 -10.64 -8.75 12.77
N TYR A 131 -11.35 -8.85 11.65
CA TYR A 131 -10.86 -9.51 10.44
C TYR A 131 -10.17 -8.48 9.56
N GLY A 132 -9.01 -8.85 9.03
CA GLY A 132 -8.36 -8.01 8.02
C GLY A 132 -9.16 -7.98 6.73
N ARG A 133 -8.70 -7.13 5.81
CA ARG A 133 -9.41 -6.79 4.58
C ARG A 133 -8.57 -7.10 3.38
N THR A 134 -9.13 -7.82 2.41
CA THR A 134 -8.47 -8.10 1.13
C THR A 134 -8.63 -6.90 0.18
N ILE A 135 -9.79 -6.23 0.26
CA ILE A 135 -10.23 -4.99 -0.41
C ILE A 135 -11.06 -4.19 0.63
N PRO A 136 -11.23 -2.85 0.54
CA PRO A 136 -11.59 -2.05 1.73
C PRO A 136 -12.82 -2.45 2.51
N LEU A 137 -13.77 -3.13 1.86
CA LEU A 137 -14.98 -3.63 2.50
C LEU A 137 -15.04 -5.17 2.58
N ASP A 138 -14.19 -5.88 1.83
CA ASP A 138 -14.19 -7.35 1.80
C ASP A 138 -13.34 -7.91 2.93
N ARG A 139 -13.98 -8.80 3.70
CA ARG A 139 -13.40 -9.43 4.88
C ARG A 139 -12.56 -10.63 4.48
N ALA A 140 -11.44 -10.80 5.14
CA ALA A 140 -10.65 -12.01 5.06
C ALA A 140 -11.34 -13.19 5.76
N GLY A 141 -10.80 -14.39 5.57
CA GLY A 141 -11.34 -15.61 6.15
C GLY A 141 -11.12 -15.73 7.66
N LYS A 142 -10.08 -15.09 8.20
CA LYS A 142 -9.64 -15.22 9.59
C LYS A 142 -9.44 -13.88 10.30
N LYS A 143 -9.49 -13.91 11.63
CA LYS A 143 -9.19 -12.76 12.50
C LYS A 143 -7.71 -12.45 12.41
N ALA A 144 -7.37 -11.18 12.22
CA ALA A 144 -5.98 -10.73 12.17
C ALA A 144 -5.55 -10.06 13.48
N PHE A 145 -6.50 -9.50 14.23
CA PHE A 145 -6.26 -8.80 15.49
C PHE A 145 -7.46 -8.90 16.42
N LYS A 146 -7.26 -8.53 17.68
CA LYS A 146 -8.31 -8.33 18.68
C LYS A 146 -8.44 -6.86 19.01
N ILE A 147 -9.68 -6.39 19.12
CA ILE A 147 -9.96 -5.00 19.52
C ILE A 147 -9.87 -4.89 21.05
N LYS A 148 -9.14 -3.89 21.52
CA LYS A 148 -9.07 -3.49 22.93
C LYS A 148 -9.46 -2.03 23.09
N ASP A 149 -10.03 -1.68 24.24
CA ASP A 149 -10.37 -0.30 24.63
C ASP A 149 -11.15 0.46 23.54
N CYS A 150 -12.32 -0.04 23.14
CA CYS A 150 -13.14 0.57 22.10
C CYS A 150 -13.88 1.82 22.63
N LYS A 151 -13.49 3.00 22.13
CA LYS A 151 -14.18 4.26 22.33
C LYS A 151 -15.17 4.52 21.20
N VAL A 152 -16.41 4.80 21.59
CA VAL A 152 -17.50 5.06 20.66
C VAL A 152 -17.83 6.55 20.63
N THR A 153 -17.88 7.13 19.43
CA THR A 153 -18.26 8.54 19.22
C THR A 153 -19.42 8.60 18.24
N LEU A 154 -20.55 9.17 18.66
CA LEU A 154 -21.69 9.40 17.78
C LEU A 154 -21.38 10.48 16.76
N ILE A 155 -21.84 10.29 15.53
CA ILE A 155 -21.72 11.25 14.45
C ILE A 155 -23.11 11.81 14.18
N VAL A 156 -23.26 13.11 14.36
CA VAL A 156 -24.53 13.84 14.14
C VAL A 156 -24.38 14.64 12.85
N ASP A 157 -24.30 13.92 11.73
CA ASP A 157 -24.18 14.50 10.39
C ASP A 157 -25.44 14.16 9.57
N GLU A 158 -25.84 15.05 8.67
CA GLU A 158 -26.84 14.73 7.65
C GLU A 158 -26.26 13.77 6.58
N PRO A 159 -27.11 13.03 5.84
CA PRO A 159 -26.68 12.23 4.71
C PRO A 159 -25.90 13.07 3.68
N LYS A 160 -24.74 12.57 3.26
CA LYS A 160 -23.85 13.22 2.30
C LYS A 160 -24.07 12.63 0.92
N TYR A 161 -24.28 13.49 -0.07
CA TYR A 161 -24.47 13.12 -1.47
C TYR A 161 -23.22 13.49 -2.25
N SER A 162 -22.68 12.53 -2.99
CA SER A 162 -21.54 12.77 -3.87
C SER A 162 -21.77 12.09 -5.21
N LYS A 163 -21.25 12.69 -6.28
CA LYS A 163 -21.15 12.07 -7.60
C LYS A 163 -19.71 11.67 -7.84
N ILE A 164 -19.52 10.45 -8.32
CA ILE A 164 -18.22 9.87 -8.62
C ILE A 164 -18.24 9.47 -10.09
N ASP A 165 -17.28 9.95 -10.88
CA ASP A 165 -17.14 9.51 -12.26
C ASP A 165 -16.69 8.05 -12.30
N LEU A 166 -17.40 7.18 -13.03
CA LEU A 166 -17.06 5.74 -13.06
C LEU A 166 -15.70 5.44 -13.73
N ASN A 167 -15.15 6.43 -14.44
CA ASN A 167 -13.80 6.38 -15.00
C ASN A 167 -12.71 6.64 -13.95
N GLU A 168 -13.05 7.16 -12.77
CA GLU A 168 -12.11 7.37 -11.69
C GLU A 168 -11.87 6.10 -10.87
N GLU A 169 -10.60 5.82 -10.57
CA GLU A 169 -10.17 4.71 -9.70
C GLU A 169 -10.76 4.78 -8.26
N GLN A 170 -11.43 5.87 -7.90
CA GLN A 170 -12.19 6.02 -6.65
C GLN A 170 -13.14 4.83 -6.41
N ILE A 171 -13.74 4.31 -7.48
CA ILE A 171 -14.63 3.14 -7.40
C ILE A 171 -13.83 1.88 -7.12
N LYS A 172 -12.69 1.64 -7.76
CA LYS A 172 -11.83 0.49 -7.41
C LYS A 172 -11.35 0.53 -5.94
N LYS A 173 -11.26 1.70 -5.34
CA LYS A 173 -10.84 1.90 -3.94
C LYS A 173 -11.96 1.63 -2.95
N ASP A 174 -13.14 2.19 -3.16
CA ASP A 174 -14.25 1.95 -2.23
C ASP A 174 -14.96 0.61 -2.50
N ILE A 175 -14.80 0.05 -3.70
CA ILE A 175 -15.78 -0.87 -4.28
C ILE A 175 -15.13 -1.79 -5.35
N TYR A 176 -14.92 -3.06 -5.06
CA TYR A 176 -14.95 -4.10 -6.10
C TYR A 176 -16.41 -4.49 -6.38
N LEU A 177 -17.26 -3.54 -6.82
CA LEU A 177 -18.64 -3.82 -7.25
C LEU A 177 -18.70 -4.33 -8.69
N THR A 178 -17.60 -4.33 -9.44
CA THR A 178 -17.64 -4.73 -10.85
C THR A 178 -17.91 -6.22 -11.06
N THR A 179 -17.99 -7.04 -10.00
CA THR A 179 -18.46 -8.44 -10.12
C THR A 179 -19.98 -8.55 -10.04
N ASP A 180 -20.66 -7.65 -9.33
CA ASP A 180 -22.13 -7.66 -9.19
C ASP A 180 -22.82 -6.63 -10.11
N ILE A 181 -22.07 -5.64 -10.61
CA ILE A 181 -22.49 -4.71 -11.66
C ILE A 181 -22.17 -5.36 -13.00
N ASP A 182 -23.20 -5.76 -13.75
CA ASP A 182 -23.05 -6.44 -15.03
C ASP A 182 -22.24 -5.59 -16.01
N THR A 183 -20.94 -5.89 -16.14
CA THR A 183 -19.99 -5.10 -16.96
C THR A 183 -20.32 -5.13 -18.45
N ASN A 184 -21.20 -6.06 -18.86
CA ASN A 184 -21.62 -6.25 -20.24
C ASN A 184 -22.64 -5.19 -20.73
N GLN A 185 -23.19 -4.35 -19.84
CA GLN A 185 -24.07 -3.23 -20.22
C GLN A 185 -23.37 -1.86 -20.26
N ARG A 186 -22.04 -1.82 -20.27
CA ARG A 186 -21.28 -0.58 -20.48
C ARG A 186 -21.41 -0.11 -21.93
N THR A 187 -22.38 0.76 -22.20
CA THR A 187 -22.55 1.33 -23.55
C THR A 187 -21.98 2.74 -23.71
N ASN A 188 -21.41 3.40 -22.69
CA ASN A 188 -20.69 4.67 -22.87
C ASN A 188 -19.70 4.99 -21.74
N ASN A 189 -18.59 5.65 -22.11
CA ASN A 189 -17.48 6.05 -21.24
C ASN A 189 -17.81 7.19 -20.24
N ASP A 190 -19.05 7.70 -20.17
CA ASP A 190 -19.40 8.87 -19.35
C ASP A 190 -20.41 8.55 -18.22
N SER A 191 -20.44 7.31 -17.74
CA SER A 191 -21.39 6.95 -16.69
C SER A 191 -20.90 7.43 -15.32
N THR A 192 -21.79 8.04 -14.53
CA THR A 192 -21.51 8.58 -13.19
C THR A 192 -22.22 7.72 -12.14
N CYS A 193 -21.64 7.64 -10.95
CA CYS A 193 -22.23 6.98 -9.79
C CYS A 193 -22.60 8.02 -8.73
N THR A 194 -23.86 8.06 -8.35
CA THR A 194 -24.30 8.81 -7.18
C THR A 194 -24.10 7.94 -5.94
N VAL A 195 -23.56 8.53 -4.88
CA VAL A 195 -23.34 7.88 -3.58
C VAL A 195 -24.03 8.69 -2.50
N ILE A 196 -24.87 8.01 -1.72
CA ILE A 196 -25.44 8.53 -0.48
C ILE A 196 -24.69 7.87 0.66
N GLU A 197 -24.04 8.66 1.51
CA GLU A 197 -23.34 8.20 2.71
C GLU A 197 -24.00 8.77 3.95
N TYR A 198 -24.38 7.90 4.90
CA TYR A 198 -24.85 8.32 6.21
C TYR A 198 -23.98 7.68 7.30
N SER A 199 -23.07 8.47 7.84
CA SER A 199 -22.19 8.09 8.95
C SER A 199 -22.94 8.24 10.28
N LYS A 200 -22.97 7.18 11.10
CA LYS A 200 -23.70 7.17 12.39
C LYS A 200 -22.77 7.16 13.59
N VAL A 201 -21.68 6.40 13.52
CA VAL A 201 -20.77 6.25 14.64
C VAL A 201 -19.34 6.01 14.19
N SER A 202 -18.40 6.58 14.93
CA SER A 202 -16.98 6.30 14.85
C SER A 202 -16.58 5.39 16.01
N LEU A 203 -15.92 4.28 15.69
CA LEU A 203 -15.30 3.39 16.66
C LEU A 203 -13.79 3.58 16.59
N ASN A 204 -13.21 4.13 17.66
CA ASN A 204 -11.77 4.25 17.83
C ASN A 204 -11.29 3.19 18.83
N PHE A 205 -10.25 2.45 18.51
CA PHE A 205 -9.79 1.33 19.33
C PHE A 205 -8.29 1.09 19.22
N LYS A 206 -7.76 0.40 20.22
CA LYS A 206 -6.43 -0.22 20.18
C LYS A 206 -6.56 -1.65 19.67
N THR A 207 -5.47 -2.18 19.14
CA THR A 207 -5.43 -3.53 18.58
C THR A 207 -4.26 -4.33 19.14
N GLU A 208 -4.45 -5.63 19.24
CA GLU A 208 -3.38 -6.60 19.47
C GLU A 208 -3.43 -7.67 18.39
N PRO A 209 -2.29 -8.14 17.87
CA PRO A 209 -2.29 -9.15 16.81
C PRO A 209 -2.92 -10.45 17.32
N ASP A 210 -3.69 -11.11 16.45
CA ASP A 210 -4.25 -12.40 16.80
C ASP A 210 -3.13 -13.47 16.88
N PRO A 211 -3.09 -14.32 17.91
CA PRO A 211 -2.05 -15.33 18.04
C PRO A 211 -1.95 -16.30 16.84
N GLU A 212 -3.06 -16.61 16.17
CA GLU A 212 -3.06 -17.44 14.96
C GLU A 212 -2.35 -16.74 13.81
N PHE A 213 -2.58 -15.43 13.65
CA PHE A 213 -1.88 -14.61 12.66
C PHE A 213 -0.38 -14.54 12.94
N VAL A 214 0.02 -14.26 14.19
CA VAL A 214 1.45 -14.22 14.58
C VAL A 214 2.12 -15.55 14.30
N LYS A 215 1.47 -16.66 14.68
CA LYS A 215 1.98 -18.01 14.43
C LYS A 215 2.17 -18.27 12.94
N ALA A 216 1.17 -17.95 12.11
CA ALA A 216 1.27 -18.16 10.66
C ALA A 216 2.46 -17.40 10.04
N VAL A 217 2.74 -16.20 10.53
CA VAL A 217 3.89 -15.40 10.09
C VAL A 217 5.21 -16.02 10.52
N VAL A 218 5.32 -16.46 11.78
CA VAL A 218 6.52 -17.14 12.29
C VAL A 218 6.78 -18.43 11.51
N ASP A 219 5.76 -19.27 11.32
CA ASP A 219 5.84 -20.51 10.53
C ASP A 219 6.26 -20.23 9.06
N ALA A 220 5.88 -19.08 8.50
CA ALA A 220 6.30 -18.66 7.17
C ALA A 220 7.79 -18.26 7.13
N ILE A 221 8.25 -17.48 8.12
CA ILE A 221 9.65 -17.09 8.25
C ILE A 221 10.55 -18.33 8.42
N GLU A 222 10.20 -19.22 9.36
CA GLU A 222 10.95 -20.44 9.64
C GLU A 222 11.09 -21.35 8.42
N SER A 223 10.07 -21.39 7.56
CA SER A 223 10.11 -22.18 6.33
C SER A 223 10.98 -21.62 5.22
N LYS A 224 11.46 -20.37 5.36
CA LYS A 224 12.27 -19.65 4.37
C LYS A 224 11.62 -19.54 2.98
N ASP A 225 10.31 -19.72 2.88
CA ASP A 225 9.55 -19.57 1.64
C ASP A 225 8.72 -18.29 1.66
N PRO A 226 9.19 -17.20 1.02
CA PRO A 226 8.47 -15.93 1.03
C PRO A 226 7.08 -16.03 0.38
N ARG A 227 6.82 -17.02 -0.48
CA ARG A 227 5.51 -17.19 -1.14
C ARG A 227 4.38 -17.47 -0.16
N LYS A 228 4.70 -17.95 1.05
CA LYS A 228 3.70 -18.15 2.11
C LYS A 228 3.08 -16.85 2.60
N PHE A 229 3.77 -15.71 2.48
CA PHE A 229 3.20 -14.43 2.89
C PHE A 229 2.00 -14.00 2.02
N ARG A 230 1.94 -14.43 0.75
CA ARG A 230 0.74 -14.22 -0.08
C ARG A 230 -0.46 -14.97 0.48
N LYS A 231 -0.27 -16.24 0.87
CA LYS A 231 -1.34 -17.04 1.50
C LYS A 231 -1.82 -16.42 2.81
N ILE A 232 -0.89 -15.90 3.61
CA ILE A 232 -1.24 -15.17 4.84
C ILE A 232 -2.13 -13.97 4.50
N THR A 233 -1.81 -13.18 3.47
CA THR A 233 -2.66 -12.05 3.07
C THR A 233 -4.02 -12.46 2.49
N GLU A 234 -4.14 -13.66 1.93
CA GLU A 234 -5.41 -14.22 1.47
C GLU A 234 -6.29 -14.66 2.66
N GLU A 235 -5.69 -15.29 3.67
CA GLU A 235 -6.40 -15.81 4.85
C GLU A 235 -6.76 -14.71 5.86
N PHE A 236 -5.81 -13.83 6.18
CA PHE A 236 -5.92 -12.81 7.23
C PHE A 236 -6.20 -11.41 6.69
N GLY A 237 -6.09 -11.21 5.39
CA GLY A 237 -6.29 -9.93 4.71
C GLY A 237 -4.98 -9.19 4.44
N LYS A 238 -5.06 -8.16 3.59
CA LYS A 238 -3.92 -7.32 3.19
C LYS A 238 -3.73 -6.14 4.13
N PHE A 239 -4.82 -5.58 4.64
CA PHE A 239 -4.78 -4.40 5.49
C PHE A 239 -5.85 -4.41 6.58
N VAL A 240 -5.64 -3.56 7.58
CA VAL A 240 -6.47 -3.41 8.77
C VAL A 240 -6.69 -1.91 9.05
N PRO A 241 -7.77 -1.53 9.74
CA PRO A 241 -7.88 -0.19 10.31
C PRO A 241 -6.72 0.03 11.27
N LYS A 242 -6.02 1.19 11.16
CA LYS A 242 -4.99 1.53 12.13
C LYS A 242 -5.62 1.67 13.53
N GLU A 243 -6.67 2.47 13.62
CA GLU A 243 -7.30 2.85 14.91
C GLU A 243 -8.80 3.13 14.80
N GLU A 244 -9.35 3.42 13.61
CA GLU A 244 -10.73 3.93 13.51
C GLU A 244 -11.50 3.33 12.33
N VAL A 245 -12.76 2.95 12.59
CA VAL A 245 -13.75 2.62 11.57
C VAL A 245 -15.02 3.45 11.76
N ILE A 246 -15.69 3.74 10.65
CA ILE A 246 -16.98 4.43 10.66
C ILE A 246 -18.07 3.42 10.29
N LEU A 247 -19.11 3.36 11.12
CA LEU A 247 -20.30 2.58 10.86
C LEU A 247 -21.46 3.49 10.44
N GLY A 248 -22.34 2.95 9.62
CA GLY A 248 -23.49 3.63 9.09
C GLY A 248 -24.03 2.90 7.86
N ALA A 249 -24.38 3.64 6.83
CA ALA A 249 -24.76 3.05 5.56
C ALA A 249 -24.33 3.87 4.34
N ARG A 250 -24.15 3.18 3.22
CA ARG A 250 -23.86 3.74 1.91
C ARG A 250 -24.76 3.12 0.85
N ALA A 251 -25.30 3.95 -0.03
CA ALA A 251 -26.07 3.52 -1.19
C ALA A 251 -25.39 4.03 -2.47
N TYR A 252 -25.23 3.15 -3.44
CA TYR A 252 -24.57 3.43 -4.72
C TYR A 252 -25.56 3.27 -5.86
N PHE A 253 -25.61 4.28 -6.72
CA PHE A 253 -26.51 4.37 -7.87
C PHE A 253 -25.72 4.59 -9.13
N VAL A 254 -25.90 3.75 -10.15
CA VAL A 254 -25.35 4.00 -11.48
C VAL A 254 -26.46 4.45 -12.41
N ASP A 255 -26.31 5.65 -12.96
CA ASP A 255 -27.24 6.19 -13.95
C ASP A 255 -27.08 5.42 -15.27
N ALA A 256 -28.19 4.91 -15.80
CA ALA A 256 -28.25 4.55 -17.20
C ALA A 256 -28.83 5.73 -17.98
N ASN A 257 -28.16 6.12 -19.05
CA ASN A 257 -28.69 7.08 -20.02
C ASN A 257 -29.88 6.46 -20.75
N SER A 258 -31.05 6.35 -20.11
CA SER A 258 -32.31 6.16 -20.81
C SER A 258 -32.83 7.53 -21.20
N GLY A 259 -32.75 7.87 -22.49
CA GLY A 259 -33.17 9.15 -23.07
C GLY A 259 -34.69 9.40 -23.05
N ASP A 260 -35.37 9.08 -21.95
CA ASP A 260 -36.80 9.30 -21.78
C ASP A 260 -37.02 10.12 -20.50
N SER A 261 -37.01 11.44 -20.63
CA SER A 261 -37.18 12.44 -19.58
C SER A 261 -38.63 12.52 -19.04
N SER A 262 -39.50 11.58 -19.42
CA SER A 262 -40.94 11.62 -19.13
C SER A 262 -41.38 10.83 -17.90
N LYS A 263 -40.47 10.12 -17.20
CA LYS A 263 -40.82 9.32 -16.01
C LYS A 263 -40.11 9.83 -14.76
N LYS A 264 -40.90 10.21 -13.75
CA LYS A 264 -40.49 10.75 -12.43
C LYS A 264 -39.74 9.76 -11.53
N TYR A 265 -39.31 8.62 -12.06
CA TYR A 265 -38.64 7.53 -11.34
C TYR A 265 -37.32 7.23 -12.05
N THR A 266 -36.21 7.48 -11.37
CA THR A 266 -34.87 7.11 -11.84
C THR A 266 -34.76 5.59 -11.87
N ARG A 267 -34.80 4.99 -13.07
CA ARG A 267 -34.47 3.57 -13.25
C ARG A 267 -32.96 3.40 -13.11
N TYR A 268 -32.50 3.03 -11.92
CA TYR A 268 -31.12 2.62 -11.72
C TYR A 268 -30.88 1.26 -12.38
N THR A 269 -29.83 1.14 -13.18
CA THR A 269 -29.47 -0.15 -13.79
C THR A 269 -28.73 -1.06 -12.82
N ASN A 270 -27.98 -0.45 -11.89
CA ASN A 270 -27.22 -1.16 -10.88
C ASN A 270 -27.25 -0.40 -9.55
N PHE A 271 -27.52 -1.12 -8.46
CA PHE A 271 -27.71 -0.56 -7.14
C PHE A 271 -27.05 -1.46 -6.08
N LYS A 272 -26.23 -0.89 -5.19
CA LYS A 272 -25.67 -1.60 -4.03
C LYS A 272 -25.98 -0.84 -2.75
N LEU A 273 -26.40 -1.57 -1.73
CA LEU A 273 -26.49 -1.11 -0.35
C LEU A 273 -25.41 -1.73 0.51
N ILE A 274 -24.80 -0.90 1.34
CA ILE A 274 -24.01 -1.28 2.50
C ILE A 274 -24.74 -0.70 3.70
N GLY A 275 -25.26 -1.55 4.58
CA GLY A 275 -26.08 -1.11 5.70
C GLY A 275 -27.49 -0.67 5.28
N GLY A 276 -28.33 -0.45 6.29
CA GLY A 276 -29.76 -0.28 6.14
C GLY A 276 -30.49 -1.61 5.87
N LYS A 277 -31.82 -1.56 5.95
CA LYS A 277 -32.67 -2.72 5.61
C LYS A 277 -32.61 -2.97 4.10
N LYS A 278 -32.46 -4.24 3.70
CA LYS A 278 -32.55 -4.64 2.28
C LYS A 278 -34.03 -4.70 1.87
N PHE A 279 -34.37 -4.05 0.77
CA PHE A 279 -35.72 -4.07 0.21
C PHE A 279 -35.80 -5.10 -0.93
N ILE A 280 -36.93 -5.79 -1.04
CA ILE A 280 -37.19 -6.80 -2.08
C ILE A 280 -37.58 -6.11 -3.41
N SER A 281 -38.05 -4.85 -3.35
CA SER A 281 -38.45 -4.08 -4.53
C SER A 281 -37.26 -3.60 -5.36
N LYS A 282 -37.45 -3.50 -6.68
CA LYS A 282 -36.49 -2.86 -7.60
C LYS A 282 -36.40 -1.34 -7.41
N ASP A 283 -37.37 -0.76 -6.70
CA ASP A 283 -37.44 0.68 -6.45
C ASP A 283 -36.82 0.98 -5.08
N PHE A 284 -35.74 1.76 -5.08
CA PHE A 284 -35.08 2.25 -3.87
C PHE A 284 -35.88 3.42 -3.27
N ASN A 285 -36.35 3.25 -2.03
CA ASN A 285 -36.94 4.33 -1.25
C ASN A 285 -35.90 4.87 -0.26
N GLU A 286 -35.34 6.04 -0.58
CA GLU A 286 -34.32 6.69 0.24
C GLU A 286 -34.79 6.98 1.66
N LYS A 287 -36.03 7.46 1.81
CA LYS A 287 -36.58 7.82 3.14
C LYS A 287 -36.72 6.58 4.02
N GLU A 288 -37.26 5.49 3.49
CA GLU A 288 -37.35 4.23 4.23
C GLU A 288 -35.98 3.65 4.57
N TRP A 289 -35.03 3.74 3.64
CA TRP A 289 -33.65 3.30 3.88
C TRP A 289 -32.98 4.13 4.98
N LEU A 290 -33.09 5.45 4.94
CA LEU A 290 -32.56 6.36 5.98
C LEU A 290 -33.21 6.10 7.34
N ASN A 291 -34.53 5.91 7.39
CA ASN A 291 -35.25 5.58 8.62
C ASN A 291 -34.79 4.24 9.21
N SER A 292 -34.43 3.27 8.38
CA SER A 292 -33.93 1.97 8.86
C SER A 292 -32.61 2.11 9.64
N LEU A 293 -31.89 3.22 9.50
CA LEU A 293 -30.63 3.48 10.19
C LEU A 293 -30.82 4.04 11.61
N GLU A 294 -32.06 4.25 12.06
CA GLU A 294 -32.35 4.50 13.48
C GLU A 294 -32.20 3.23 14.35
N GLU A 295 -32.06 2.07 13.71
CA GLU A 295 -31.72 0.80 14.35
C GLU A 295 -30.24 0.50 14.13
N PHE A 296 -29.45 0.48 15.21
CA PHE A 296 -28.00 0.29 15.11
C PHE A 296 -27.60 -1.08 14.55
N ARG A 297 -28.47 -2.09 14.66
CA ARG A 297 -28.26 -3.39 14.02
C ARG A 297 -28.25 -3.28 12.50
N ASN A 298 -28.83 -2.25 11.90
CA ASN A 298 -28.78 -2.06 10.44
C ASN A 298 -27.50 -1.36 9.97
N TRP A 299 -26.60 -0.98 10.88
CA TRP A 299 -25.35 -0.35 10.49
C TRP A 299 -24.35 -1.37 9.97
N GLU A 300 -23.57 -0.96 8.98
CA GLU A 300 -22.44 -1.71 8.45
C GLU A 300 -21.16 -0.87 8.53
N CYS A 301 -20.01 -1.51 8.39
CA CYS A 301 -18.73 -0.80 8.27
C CYS A 301 -18.65 -0.14 6.89
N ILE A 302 -18.77 1.18 6.85
CA ILE A 302 -18.80 1.94 5.58
C ILE A 302 -17.47 2.59 5.24
N LYS A 303 -16.58 2.77 6.22
CA LYS A 303 -15.27 3.39 6.01
C LYS A 303 -14.24 2.90 7.01
N ILE A 304 -13.05 2.58 6.50
CA ILE A 304 -11.85 2.33 7.29
C ILE A 304 -10.96 3.56 7.19
N LYS A 305 -10.61 4.17 8.32
CA LYS A 305 -9.65 5.29 8.30
C LYS A 305 -8.22 4.77 8.42
N ASN A 306 -7.34 5.39 7.64
CA ASN A 306 -5.90 5.11 7.63
C ASN A 306 -5.59 3.61 7.56
N PRO A 307 -6.04 2.90 6.51
CA PRO A 307 -5.75 1.48 6.38
C PRO A 307 -4.23 1.27 6.27
N ILE A 308 -3.70 0.36 7.10
CA ILE A 308 -2.30 -0.05 7.11
C ILE A 308 -2.20 -1.52 6.78
N SER A 309 -1.06 -1.96 6.25
CA SER A 309 -0.85 -3.39 6.00
C SER A 309 -0.98 -4.20 7.29
N VAL A 310 -1.57 -5.40 7.21
CA VAL A 310 -1.79 -6.29 8.36
C VAL A 310 -0.49 -6.60 9.11
N PHE A 311 0.65 -6.60 8.42
CA PHE A 311 1.96 -6.85 9.01
C PHE A 311 2.42 -5.74 9.96
N TYR A 312 1.81 -4.55 9.94
CA TYR A 312 2.07 -3.50 10.93
C TYR A 312 1.49 -3.79 12.31
N LEU A 313 0.66 -4.84 12.47
CA LEU A 313 0.27 -5.36 13.77
C LEU A 313 1.42 -6.10 14.48
N LEU A 314 2.49 -6.44 13.75
CA LEU A 314 3.62 -7.20 14.26
C LEU A 314 4.71 -6.27 14.84
N PRO A 315 5.48 -6.76 15.84
CA PRO A 315 6.71 -6.12 16.29
C PRO A 315 7.69 -5.80 15.14
N GLU A 316 8.52 -4.78 15.33
CA GLU A 316 9.48 -4.32 14.32
C GLU A 316 10.47 -5.41 13.88
N ASP A 317 10.91 -6.28 14.79
CA ASP A 317 11.89 -7.32 14.49
C ASP A 317 11.32 -8.38 13.54
N LEU A 318 10.09 -8.85 13.78
CA LEU A 318 9.40 -9.75 12.84
C LEU A 318 9.20 -9.10 11.47
N ARG A 319 8.84 -7.81 11.44
CA ARG A 319 8.72 -7.05 10.19
C ARG A 319 10.05 -7.01 9.42
N LYS A 320 11.17 -6.78 10.10
CA LYS A 320 12.51 -6.81 9.49
C LYS A 320 12.86 -8.19 8.94
N GLU A 321 12.54 -9.25 9.65
CA GLU A 321 12.75 -10.63 9.18
C GLU A 321 11.96 -10.93 7.91
N ILE A 322 10.68 -10.52 7.85
CA ILE A 322 9.85 -10.63 6.64
C ILE A 322 10.51 -9.90 5.47
N LEU A 323 10.89 -8.63 5.66
CA LEU A 323 11.51 -7.82 4.61
C LEU A 323 12.84 -8.43 4.13
N SER A 324 13.67 -8.91 5.06
CA SER A 324 14.93 -9.59 4.74
C SER A 324 14.71 -10.87 3.92
N LEU A 325 13.70 -11.68 4.27
CA LEU A 325 13.40 -12.93 3.57
C LEU A 325 12.83 -12.65 2.16
N VAL A 326 11.96 -11.66 2.02
CA VAL A 326 11.38 -11.25 0.73
C VAL A 326 12.43 -10.60 -0.18
N GLY A 327 13.42 -9.93 0.41
CA GLY A 327 14.46 -9.19 -0.29
C GLY A 327 14.00 -7.83 -0.81
N LYS A 328 14.97 -7.06 -1.32
CA LYS A 328 14.67 -5.74 -1.89
C LYS A 328 13.97 -5.89 -3.24
N LYS A 329 13.20 -4.87 -3.63
CA LYS A 329 12.42 -4.78 -4.87
C LYS A 329 12.75 -3.48 -5.61
N ILE A 330 12.38 -3.41 -6.88
CA ILE A 330 12.46 -2.15 -7.63
C ILE A 330 11.25 -1.31 -7.24
N LEU A 331 11.47 -0.27 -6.46
CA LEU A 331 10.42 0.60 -5.95
C LEU A 331 10.05 1.69 -6.96
N TYR A 332 11.01 2.10 -7.78
CA TYR A 332 10.79 3.08 -8.83
C TYR A 332 11.70 2.81 -10.03
N LEU A 333 11.13 3.02 -11.22
CA LEU A 333 11.84 2.98 -12.49
C LEU A 333 11.35 4.16 -13.36
N SER A 334 12.29 4.91 -13.93
CA SER A 334 11.99 5.90 -14.96
C SER A 334 13.05 5.91 -16.06
N THR A 335 12.66 6.42 -17.22
CA THR A 335 13.58 6.73 -18.31
C THR A 335 13.20 8.08 -18.87
N GLU A 336 14.16 8.99 -18.88
CA GLU A 336 13.95 10.40 -19.16
C GLU A 336 14.96 10.89 -20.19
N SER A 337 14.55 11.87 -21.00
CA SER A 337 15.44 12.55 -21.93
C SER A 337 15.95 13.84 -21.30
N TYR A 338 17.24 14.11 -21.45
CA TYR A 338 17.89 15.28 -20.87
C TYR A 338 18.79 15.96 -21.90
N GLU A 339 18.74 17.29 -21.97
CA GLU A 339 19.64 18.10 -22.79
C GLU A 339 20.92 18.41 -22.03
N TYR A 340 21.98 17.68 -22.36
CA TYR A 340 23.29 17.83 -21.74
C TYR A 340 24.16 18.83 -22.49
N LYS A 341 24.87 19.68 -21.74
CA LYS A 341 25.83 20.65 -22.29
C LYS A 341 27.22 20.50 -21.66
N LEU A 342 28.23 20.30 -22.49
CA LEU A 342 29.63 20.37 -22.08
C LEU A 342 30.28 21.62 -22.67
N LEU A 343 30.62 22.58 -21.81
CA LEU A 343 31.22 23.86 -22.18
C LEU A 343 32.73 23.93 -21.91
N LYS A 344 33.23 23.21 -20.91
CA LYS A 344 34.64 23.25 -20.50
C LYS A 344 35.21 21.84 -20.33
N PRO A 345 36.51 21.63 -20.57
CA PRO A 345 37.12 20.32 -20.35
C PRO A 345 37.07 19.96 -18.86
N GLY A 346 36.65 18.73 -18.56
CA GLY A 346 36.56 18.21 -17.20
C GLY A 346 35.42 18.78 -16.35
N SER A 347 34.50 19.58 -16.92
CA SER A 347 33.26 19.93 -16.24
C SER A 347 32.26 18.75 -16.27
N HIS A 348 31.28 18.80 -15.38
CA HIS A 348 30.16 17.87 -15.30
C HIS A 348 28.86 18.69 -15.25
N GLU A 349 27.73 18.02 -15.41
CA GLU A 349 26.42 18.59 -15.08
C GLU A 349 25.81 17.85 -13.89
N ILE A 350 25.11 18.61 -13.05
CA ILE A 350 24.34 18.08 -11.92
C ILE A 350 22.87 18.16 -12.29
N LEU A 351 22.23 17.01 -12.36
CA LEU A 351 20.80 16.87 -12.64
C LEU A 351 20.04 16.61 -11.35
N GLU A 352 19.03 17.44 -11.10
CA GLU A 352 18.05 17.23 -10.03
C GLU A 352 17.03 16.18 -10.47
N LEU A 353 16.74 15.20 -9.61
CA LEU A 353 15.82 14.09 -9.90
C LEU A 353 14.36 14.49 -9.65
N LYS A 354 13.90 15.56 -10.31
CA LYS A 354 12.59 16.21 -10.06
C LYS A 354 11.37 15.36 -10.37
N ASN A 355 11.53 14.34 -11.21
CA ASN A 355 10.44 13.49 -11.70
C ASN A 355 10.18 12.29 -10.77
N ILE A 356 10.84 12.22 -9.61
CA ILE A 356 10.52 11.25 -8.56
C ILE A 356 9.24 11.71 -7.83
N PRO A 357 8.18 10.88 -7.81
CA PRO A 357 6.95 11.16 -7.06
C PRO A 357 7.18 11.34 -5.55
N LYS A 358 6.30 12.11 -4.88
CA LYS A 358 6.44 12.45 -3.45
C LYS A 358 6.44 11.22 -2.53
N ASP A 359 5.60 10.24 -2.81
CA ASP A 359 5.53 8.96 -2.08
C ASP A 359 6.85 8.18 -2.18
N ILE A 360 7.49 8.18 -3.35
CA ILE A 360 8.81 7.56 -3.52
C ILE A 360 9.90 8.37 -2.79
N LEU A 361 9.82 9.70 -2.77
CA LEU A 361 10.73 10.54 -1.99
C LEU A 361 10.59 10.30 -0.47
N GLU A 362 9.38 10.01 0.01
CA GLU A 362 9.15 9.61 1.40
C GLU A 362 9.77 8.24 1.70
N ILE A 363 9.60 7.26 0.81
CA ILE A 363 10.25 5.94 0.93
C ILE A 363 11.78 6.06 0.92
N LEU A 364 12.36 6.96 0.12
CA LEU A 364 13.81 7.22 0.14
C LEU A 364 14.31 7.76 1.49
N LYS A 365 13.46 8.44 2.26
CA LYS A 365 13.78 8.97 3.60
C LYS A 365 13.56 7.92 4.71
N ASP A 366 12.77 6.88 4.44
CA ASP A 366 12.47 5.81 5.38
C ASP A 366 13.68 4.87 5.56
N LYS A 367 14.25 4.84 6.76
CA LYS A 367 15.38 3.97 7.09
C LYS A 367 15.03 2.49 6.96
N ALA A 368 13.78 2.09 7.20
CA ALA A 368 13.34 0.70 7.08
C ALA A 368 13.29 0.24 5.61
N ALA A 369 13.08 1.16 4.67
CA ALA A 369 13.13 0.85 3.24
C ALA A 369 14.56 0.59 2.75
N ASP A 370 15.59 1.10 3.46
CA ASP A 370 17.01 0.90 3.16
C ASP A 370 17.34 1.03 1.65
N CYS A 371 16.91 2.15 1.07
CA CYS A 371 16.95 2.36 -0.38
C CYS A 371 18.38 2.60 -0.92
N SER A 372 18.54 2.26 -2.20
CA SER A 372 19.70 2.59 -3.02
C SER A 372 19.25 3.03 -4.40
N ILE A 373 19.98 3.98 -4.97
CA ILE A 373 19.67 4.59 -6.27
C ILE A 373 20.72 4.12 -7.27
N PHE A 374 20.26 3.69 -8.44
CA PHE A 374 21.08 3.30 -9.58
C PHE A 374 20.67 4.11 -10.79
N ALA A 375 21.65 4.50 -11.60
CA ALA A 375 21.41 5.24 -12.82
C ALA A 375 22.32 4.75 -13.94
N THR A 376 21.85 4.89 -15.17
CA THR A 376 22.65 4.68 -16.39
C THR A 376 22.30 5.74 -17.40
N VAL A 377 23.29 6.16 -18.19
CA VAL A 377 23.18 7.28 -19.12
C VAL A 377 23.65 6.83 -20.50
N VAL A 378 22.82 7.10 -21.50
CA VAL A 378 23.09 6.75 -22.90
C VAL A 378 22.90 7.99 -23.76
N ASP A 379 23.80 8.17 -24.71
CA ASP A 379 23.72 9.21 -25.72
C ASP A 379 23.05 8.65 -26.98
N GLU A 380 22.04 9.36 -27.48
CA GLU A 380 21.26 8.94 -28.63
C GLU A 380 22.05 9.03 -29.95
N LYS A 381 22.99 9.97 -30.08
CA LYS A 381 23.57 10.31 -31.40
C LYS A 381 25.10 10.40 -31.43
N ASN A 382 25.75 10.86 -30.35
CA ASN A 382 27.17 11.21 -30.41
C ASN A 382 28.13 10.02 -30.12
N ASN A 383 29.42 10.31 -30.31
CA ASN A 383 30.51 9.34 -30.17
C ASN A 383 31.19 9.36 -28.80
N ASP A 384 30.75 10.21 -27.87
CA ASP A 384 31.39 10.41 -26.57
C ASP A 384 30.92 9.40 -25.50
N ILE A 385 31.69 9.18 -24.45
CA ILE A 385 31.32 8.26 -23.37
C ILE A 385 30.71 9.09 -22.25
N PHE A 386 29.67 8.57 -21.62
CA PHE A 386 29.07 9.19 -20.45
C PHE A 386 29.27 8.28 -19.25
N ASN A 387 29.64 8.87 -18.13
CA ASN A 387 29.64 8.21 -16.83
C ASN A 387 28.74 9.00 -15.89
N CYS A 388 28.04 8.30 -14.99
CA CYS A 388 27.21 8.94 -13.99
C CYS A 388 27.51 8.43 -12.58
N GLN A 389 27.31 9.33 -11.62
CA GLN A 389 27.54 9.10 -10.19
C GLN A 389 26.36 9.69 -9.42
N ILE A 390 25.99 9.09 -8.28
CA ILE A 390 24.96 9.67 -7.41
C ILE A 390 25.62 10.62 -6.43
N PHE A 391 25.10 11.84 -6.31
CA PHE A 391 25.42 12.75 -5.22
C PHE A 391 24.27 12.76 -4.23
N TRP A 392 24.49 12.23 -3.04
CA TRP A 392 23.47 12.10 -2.01
C TRP A 392 24.02 12.44 -0.62
N PRO A 393 24.12 13.74 -0.30
CA PRO A 393 24.47 14.17 1.05
C PRO A 393 23.36 13.84 2.06
N PRO A 394 23.71 13.69 3.35
CA PRO A 394 22.71 13.47 4.41
C PRO A 394 21.63 14.56 4.41
N ASN A 395 20.38 14.15 4.62
CA ASN A 395 19.21 15.04 4.72
C ASN A 395 18.92 15.91 3.48
N GLN A 396 19.51 15.59 2.33
CA GLN A 396 19.25 16.28 1.07
C GLN A 396 18.73 15.30 0.02
N GLU A 397 18.07 15.84 -0.99
CA GLU A 397 17.60 15.05 -2.12
C GLU A 397 18.78 14.60 -2.99
N PRO A 398 18.72 13.36 -3.51
CA PRO A 398 19.75 12.83 -4.39
C PRO A 398 19.78 13.57 -5.74
N LYS A 399 20.98 13.80 -6.24
CA LYS A 399 21.25 14.38 -7.57
C LYS A 399 22.10 13.42 -8.39
N LEU A 400 22.02 13.54 -9.71
CA LEU A 400 22.83 12.76 -10.64
C LEU A 400 23.95 13.63 -11.22
N ILE A 401 25.20 13.21 -11.04
CA ILE A 401 26.35 13.84 -11.68
C ILE A 401 26.61 13.11 -13.00
N ILE A 402 26.74 13.86 -14.10
CA ILE A 402 27.02 13.31 -15.43
C ILE A 402 28.31 13.90 -15.98
N HIS A 403 29.27 13.02 -16.26
CA HIS A 403 30.53 13.36 -16.91
C HIS A 403 30.52 12.91 -18.37
N CYS A 404 30.95 13.80 -19.27
CA CYS A 404 31.25 13.47 -20.65
C CYS A 404 32.76 13.24 -20.81
N ILE A 405 33.12 12.11 -21.41
CA ILE A 405 34.50 11.67 -21.55
C ILE A 405 34.86 11.66 -23.03
N GLN A 406 35.88 12.44 -23.35
CA GLN A 406 36.33 12.70 -24.72
C GLN A 406 37.83 12.48 -24.83
N LYS A 407 38.28 11.88 -25.95
CA LYS A 407 39.72 11.75 -26.24
C LYS A 407 40.38 13.09 -26.55
N LYS A 408 39.65 13.96 -27.24
CA LYS A 408 40.00 15.34 -27.52
C LYS A 408 38.78 16.16 -27.16
N PHE A 409 38.99 17.20 -26.36
CA PHE A 409 37.91 18.06 -25.91
C PHE A 409 37.20 18.69 -27.12
N LYS A 410 35.87 18.66 -27.07
CA LYS A 410 34.99 19.40 -27.97
C LYS A 410 33.77 19.80 -27.15
N GLU A 411 33.32 21.03 -27.30
CA GLU A 411 32.02 21.41 -26.75
C GLU A 411 30.92 20.52 -27.31
N ARG A 412 29.96 20.18 -26.45
CA ARG A 412 28.86 19.28 -26.82
C ARG A 412 27.52 19.80 -26.35
N LYS A 413 26.54 19.58 -27.19
CA LYS A 413 25.12 19.53 -26.83
C LYS A 413 24.62 18.15 -27.22
N CYS A 414 24.20 17.36 -26.24
CA CYS A 414 23.76 15.99 -26.44
C CYS A 414 22.36 15.82 -25.87
N LYS A 415 21.53 15.02 -26.53
CA LYS A 415 20.30 14.51 -25.93
C LYS A 415 20.62 13.15 -25.31
N LEU A 416 20.61 13.10 -23.99
CA LEU A 416 20.89 11.89 -23.21
C LEU A 416 19.57 11.23 -22.82
N LYS A 417 19.55 9.89 -22.83
CA LYS A 417 18.56 9.10 -22.13
C LYS A 417 19.14 8.61 -20.82
N ILE A 418 18.43 8.88 -19.74
CA ILE A 418 18.82 8.54 -18.38
C ILE A 418 17.78 7.56 -17.86
N MET A 419 18.22 6.39 -17.42
CA MET A 419 17.35 5.44 -16.71
C MET A 419 17.72 5.45 -15.24
N LEU A 420 16.73 5.71 -14.39
CA LEU A 420 16.86 5.78 -12.94
C LEU A 420 16.09 4.62 -12.32
N MET A 421 16.72 3.93 -11.38
CA MET A 421 16.15 2.81 -10.64
C MET A 421 16.39 2.99 -9.14
N ILE A 422 15.32 2.89 -8.36
CA ILE A 422 15.40 2.91 -6.89
C ILE A 422 15.06 1.51 -6.39
N VAL A 423 15.96 0.93 -5.60
CA VAL A 423 15.86 -0.43 -5.06
C VAL A 423 15.88 -0.36 -3.54
N GLY A 424 14.91 -0.99 -2.88
CA GLY A 424 14.78 -1.01 -1.42
C GLY A 424 13.79 -2.07 -0.96
N TYR A 425 13.62 -2.21 0.34
CA TYR A 425 12.56 -3.04 0.91
C TYR A 425 11.20 -2.41 0.64
N ASP A 426 10.24 -3.25 0.24
CA ASP A 426 8.85 -2.80 0.08
C ASP A 426 8.17 -2.77 1.45
N VAL A 427 8.32 -1.64 2.15
CA VAL A 427 7.71 -1.37 3.46
C VAL A 427 6.19 -1.27 3.42
N THR A 428 5.56 -1.40 2.25
CA THR A 428 4.10 -1.54 2.14
C THR A 428 3.64 -3.00 2.31
N PHE A 429 4.58 -3.96 2.32
CA PHE A 429 4.33 -5.40 2.38
C PHE A 429 3.39 -5.87 1.25
N ASN A 430 3.58 -5.34 0.04
CA ASN A 430 2.82 -5.78 -1.12
C ASN A 430 3.45 -7.04 -1.74
N PHE A 431 2.78 -8.18 -1.53
CA PHE A 431 3.24 -9.49 -2.02
C PHE A 431 2.56 -9.93 -3.34
N ASP A 432 1.75 -9.07 -3.93
CA ASP A 432 1.09 -9.31 -5.22
C ASP A 432 1.91 -8.81 -6.41
N ARG A 433 3.13 -8.34 -6.14
CA ARG A 433 4.00 -7.78 -7.16
C ARG A 433 4.42 -8.81 -8.20
N PRO A 434 4.53 -8.42 -9.49
CA PRO A 434 5.04 -9.31 -10.52
C PRO A 434 6.51 -9.67 -10.27
N ASP A 435 7.30 -8.76 -9.69
CA ASP A 435 8.70 -8.99 -9.33
C ASP A 435 8.89 -9.70 -7.97
N PHE A 436 7.83 -10.27 -7.38
CA PHE A 436 7.90 -10.84 -6.03
C PHE A 436 8.96 -11.95 -5.91
N ASN A 437 9.06 -12.84 -6.90
CA ASN A 437 10.02 -13.95 -6.89
C ASN A 437 11.46 -13.52 -7.18
N ILE A 438 11.69 -12.26 -7.56
CA ILE A 438 13.02 -11.74 -7.83
C ILE A 438 13.63 -11.25 -6.53
N HIS A 439 14.82 -11.75 -6.19
CA HIS A 439 15.54 -11.34 -4.99
C HIS A 439 16.73 -10.45 -5.35
N PHE A 440 16.66 -9.19 -4.90
CA PHE A 440 17.76 -8.24 -4.97
C PHE A 440 18.43 -8.08 -3.62
N LYS A 441 19.76 -8.14 -3.60
CA LYS A 441 20.60 -7.73 -2.47
C LYS A 441 21.39 -6.49 -2.85
N ILE A 442 21.64 -5.61 -1.88
CA ILE A 442 22.53 -4.46 -2.04
C ILE A 442 23.73 -4.63 -1.12
N GLU A 443 24.93 -4.62 -1.68
CA GLU A 443 26.17 -4.50 -0.92
C GLU A 443 26.71 -3.07 -1.02
N ARG A 444 27.14 -2.50 0.12
CA ARG A 444 27.66 -1.14 0.21
C ARG A 444 29.09 -1.18 0.70
N HIS A 445 30.02 -0.74 -0.13
CA HIS A 445 31.43 -0.71 0.19
C HIS A 445 31.89 0.73 0.35
N TYR A 446 32.35 1.10 1.54
CA TYR A 446 32.88 2.43 1.79
C TYR A 446 34.36 2.52 1.40
N PHE A 447 34.69 3.58 0.66
CA PHE A 447 36.04 3.90 0.22
C PHE A 447 36.46 5.19 0.91
N HIS A 448 37.50 5.08 1.74
CA HIS A 448 38.21 6.23 2.27
C HIS A 448 39.13 6.82 1.19
N ALA A 449 39.22 8.14 1.17
CA ALA A 449 40.23 8.86 0.44
C ALA A 449 41.61 8.33 0.85
N SER A 450 42.42 7.98 -0.16
CA SER A 450 43.73 7.37 0.05
C SER A 450 44.65 7.71 -1.11
N ASP A 451 45.96 7.60 -0.91
CA ASP A 451 46.96 7.78 -1.97
C ASP A 451 46.97 6.63 -3.00
N ILE A 452 45.86 5.90 -3.12
CA ILE A 452 45.70 4.78 -4.05
C ILE A 452 44.69 5.19 -5.14
N GLN A 453 45.06 4.92 -6.38
CA GLN A 453 44.26 5.28 -7.56
C GLN A 453 43.23 4.20 -7.92
N THR A 454 43.47 2.96 -7.47
CA THR A 454 42.65 1.78 -7.74
C THR A 454 42.47 0.96 -6.47
N LYS A 455 41.30 0.37 -6.26
CA LYS A 455 41.06 -0.46 -5.07
C LYS A 455 40.14 -1.63 -5.41
N LYS A 456 40.43 -2.76 -4.76
CA LYS A 456 39.69 -4.01 -4.94
C LYS A 456 38.94 -4.40 -3.70
N TYR A 457 37.80 -5.03 -3.91
CA TYR A 457 37.01 -5.70 -2.90
C TYR A 457 36.54 -7.04 -3.45
N ILE A 458 36.33 -8.01 -2.56
CA ILE A 458 35.61 -9.24 -2.87
C ILE A 458 34.19 -9.04 -2.39
N LEU A 459 33.21 -9.27 -3.26
CA LEU A 459 31.80 -9.20 -2.86
C LEU A 459 31.49 -10.34 -1.89
N GLU A 460 30.60 -10.08 -0.94
CA GLU A 460 30.16 -11.11 0.00
C GLU A 460 29.31 -12.17 -0.71
N THR A 461 28.50 -11.72 -1.66
CA THR A 461 27.55 -12.55 -2.38
C THR A 461 28.10 -12.90 -3.75
N ASP A 462 28.15 -14.20 -4.02
CA ASP A 462 28.62 -14.67 -5.31
C ASP A 462 27.49 -14.67 -6.35
N SER A 463 27.57 -13.73 -7.28
CA SER A 463 26.70 -13.66 -8.46
C SER A 463 27.41 -12.95 -9.59
N ALA A 464 27.28 -13.47 -10.80
CA ALA A 464 27.80 -12.83 -12.01
C ALA A 464 26.91 -11.68 -12.52
N HIS A 465 25.76 -11.41 -11.89
CA HIS A 465 24.79 -10.38 -12.28
C HIS A 465 24.78 -9.21 -11.30
N CYS A 466 25.96 -8.63 -11.08
CA CYS A 466 26.14 -7.43 -10.26
C CYS A 466 26.22 -6.17 -11.12
N PHE A 467 25.56 -5.11 -10.63
CA PHE A 467 25.58 -3.77 -11.21
C PHE A 467 25.92 -2.76 -10.14
N GLY A 468 26.65 -1.69 -10.46
CA GLY A 468 27.11 -0.77 -9.43
C GLY A 468 27.16 0.68 -9.83
N ILE A 469 27.13 1.54 -8.82
CA ILE A 469 27.25 2.98 -8.97
C ILE A 469 27.95 3.60 -7.75
N PRO A 470 28.87 4.56 -7.95
CA PRO A 470 29.44 5.35 -6.87
C PRO A 470 28.42 6.35 -6.32
N VAL A 471 28.37 6.47 -4.99
CA VAL A 471 27.55 7.43 -4.25
C VAL A 471 28.44 8.34 -3.42
N LEU A 472 28.42 9.63 -3.76
CA LEU A 472 29.20 10.69 -3.15
C LEU A 472 28.38 11.43 -2.10
N ARG A 473 28.96 11.64 -0.91
CA ARG A 473 28.37 12.49 0.14
C ARG A 473 28.83 13.95 0.06
N LYS A 474 29.96 14.21 -0.59
CA LYS A 474 30.58 15.53 -0.72
C LYS A 474 31.05 15.74 -2.16
N LEU A 475 30.79 16.93 -2.69
CA LEU A 475 31.27 17.39 -3.99
C LEU A 475 31.94 18.76 -3.78
N ASP A 476 33.23 18.84 -4.09
CA ASP A 476 34.05 20.06 -4.00
C ASP A 476 35.04 20.12 -5.17
N ASP A 477 35.86 21.18 -5.23
CA ASP A 477 36.80 21.40 -6.33
C ASP A 477 37.82 20.27 -6.51
N SER A 478 38.11 19.49 -5.47
CA SER A 478 39.06 18.38 -5.53
C SER A 478 38.52 17.18 -6.31
N ASN A 479 37.21 16.96 -6.25
CA ASN A 479 36.55 15.81 -6.89
C ASN A 479 35.59 16.18 -8.03
N ASN A 480 35.45 17.46 -8.36
CA ASN A 480 34.53 17.97 -9.37
C ASN A 480 34.77 17.45 -10.80
N SER A 481 36.01 17.09 -11.10
CA SER A 481 36.42 16.53 -12.40
C SER A 481 36.78 15.04 -12.32
N LEU A 482 36.53 14.40 -11.18
CA LEU A 482 36.87 13.00 -10.96
C LEU A 482 35.73 12.08 -11.36
N ILE A 483 36.08 11.06 -12.14
CA ILE A 483 35.20 9.96 -12.47
C ILE A 483 35.61 8.76 -11.62
N ILE A 484 34.63 8.14 -10.98
CA ILE A 484 34.83 6.84 -10.35
C ILE A 484 34.35 5.76 -11.32
N GLY A 485 35.32 5.10 -11.95
CA GLY A 485 35.08 3.96 -12.82
C GLY A 485 35.13 2.65 -12.03
N HIS A 486 34.48 1.62 -12.57
CA HIS A 486 34.48 0.30 -11.97
C HIS A 486 34.34 -0.81 -13.02
N HIS A 487 34.80 -1.99 -12.66
CA HIS A 487 34.46 -3.25 -13.31
C HIS A 487 34.49 -4.37 -12.27
N PHE A 488 33.75 -5.43 -12.52
CA PHE A 488 33.82 -6.65 -11.74
C PHE A 488 34.86 -7.60 -12.34
N TYR A 489 35.35 -8.54 -11.55
CA TYR A 489 36.30 -9.54 -12.00
C TYR A 489 36.05 -10.87 -11.29
N ASN A 490 36.52 -11.94 -11.89
CA ASN A 490 36.54 -13.23 -11.23
C ASN A 490 37.76 -13.35 -10.31
N SER A 491 37.53 -13.51 -9.02
CA SER A 491 38.55 -13.71 -7.99
C SER A 491 38.62 -15.19 -7.63
N GLY A 492 39.61 -15.90 -8.16
CA GLY A 492 39.87 -17.30 -7.79
C GLY A 492 40.58 -18.11 -8.87
N ASN A 493 41.14 -19.25 -8.47
CA ASN A 493 41.41 -20.38 -9.37
C ASN A 493 40.14 -21.26 -9.43
N ASP A 494 39.97 -22.03 -10.50
CA ASP A 494 38.79 -22.80 -10.98
C ASP A 494 37.86 -23.52 -9.95
N LYS A 495 38.18 -23.57 -8.65
CA LYS A 495 37.41 -24.24 -7.59
C LYS A 495 36.67 -23.31 -6.60
N ASN A 496 36.99 -22.01 -6.51
CA ASN A 496 36.36 -21.05 -5.56
C ASN A 496 36.24 -19.64 -6.18
N GLU A 497 35.72 -19.56 -7.40
CA GLU A 497 35.46 -18.29 -8.09
C GLU A 497 34.50 -17.42 -7.28
N ARG A 498 34.90 -16.19 -6.95
CA ARG A 498 34.03 -15.17 -6.35
C ARG A 498 34.05 -13.90 -7.18
N THR A 499 32.94 -13.18 -7.20
CA THR A 499 32.91 -11.88 -7.86
C THR A 499 33.65 -10.81 -7.05
N GLY A 500 34.69 -10.25 -7.62
CA GLY A 500 35.39 -9.09 -7.09
C GLY A 500 34.98 -7.79 -7.78
N LEU A 501 35.10 -6.68 -7.07
CA LEU A 501 34.90 -5.31 -7.55
C LEU A 501 36.25 -4.60 -7.64
N CYS A 502 36.57 -4.04 -8.79
CA CYS A 502 37.71 -3.14 -8.96
C CYS A 502 37.20 -1.73 -9.28
N THR A 503 37.51 -0.76 -8.43
CA THR A 503 37.21 0.66 -8.64
C THR A 503 38.48 1.44 -8.94
N PHE A 504 38.33 2.55 -9.66
CA PHE A 504 39.43 3.46 -9.98
C PHE A 504 38.94 4.91 -10.12
N SER A 505 39.82 5.87 -9.86
CA SER A 505 39.54 7.30 -10.05
C SER A 505 40.32 7.87 -11.23
N TYR A 506 39.65 8.66 -12.07
CA TYR A 506 40.25 9.30 -13.25
C TYR A 506 39.85 10.77 -13.33
N CYS A 507 40.84 11.67 -13.41
CA CYS A 507 40.61 13.10 -13.53
C CYS A 507 40.48 13.52 -14.99
N LEU A 508 39.30 14.00 -15.39
CA LEU A 508 39.05 14.47 -16.75
C LEU A 508 39.79 15.77 -17.10
N LYS A 509 39.99 16.66 -16.11
CA LYS A 509 40.70 17.92 -16.31
C LYS A 509 42.17 17.67 -16.66
N ASN A 510 42.80 16.74 -15.95
CA ASN A 510 44.23 16.44 -16.08
C ASN A 510 44.52 15.24 -16.99
N ASN A 511 43.49 14.51 -17.43
CA ASN A 511 43.59 13.28 -18.22
C ASN A 511 44.58 12.25 -17.66
N ARG A 512 44.49 12.00 -16.35
CA ARG A 512 45.33 11.02 -15.65
C ARG A 512 44.57 10.36 -14.50
N PHE A 513 45.09 9.25 -14.02
CA PHE A 513 44.64 8.67 -12.77
C PHE A 513 44.79 9.67 -11.62
N ALA A 514 43.82 9.64 -10.73
CA ALA A 514 43.81 10.43 -9.52
C ALA A 514 43.57 9.51 -8.33
N TYR A 515 43.85 10.02 -7.14
CA TYR A 515 43.51 9.34 -5.91
C TYR A 515 42.00 9.15 -5.79
N LEU A 516 41.59 8.03 -5.21
CA LEU A 516 40.18 7.76 -4.93
C LEU A 516 39.70 8.76 -3.87
N PRO A 517 38.56 9.44 -4.09
CA PRO A 517 37.95 10.29 -3.06
C PRO A 517 37.18 9.45 -2.03
N ASP A 518 36.55 10.11 -1.06
CA ASP A 518 35.56 9.47 -0.20
C ASP A 518 34.27 9.17 -0.97
N PHE A 519 33.83 7.92 -0.99
CA PHE A 519 32.53 7.54 -1.56
C PHE A 519 32.06 6.18 -1.02
N THR A 520 30.79 5.88 -1.21
CA THR A 520 30.25 4.53 -1.02
C THR A 520 29.91 3.94 -2.37
N PHE A 521 30.43 2.76 -2.68
CA PHE A 521 30.03 2.03 -3.88
C PHE A 521 28.83 1.13 -3.54
N HIS A 522 27.70 1.38 -4.22
CA HIS A 522 26.52 0.53 -4.10
C HIS A 522 26.55 -0.52 -5.20
N THR A 523 26.47 -1.80 -4.81
CA THR A 523 26.41 -2.94 -5.71
C THR A 523 25.04 -3.60 -5.59
N LEU A 524 24.26 -3.58 -6.65
CA LEU A 524 23.06 -4.39 -6.83
C LEU A 524 23.49 -5.79 -7.24
N VAL A 525 23.14 -6.78 -6.43
CA VAL A 525 23.34 -8.20 -6.70
C VAL A 525 21.99 -8.84 -6.99
N ILE A 526 21.87 -9.45 -8.17
CA ILE A 526 20.67 -10.18 -8.58
C ILE A 526 20.89 -11.67 -8.26
N LEU A 527 20.10 -12.24 -7.34
CA LEU A 527 20.27 -13.63 -6.89
C LEU A 527 19.42 -14.64 -7.65
N ASN A 528 18.19 -14.26 -7.98
CA ASN A 528 17.27 -15.12 -8.71
C ASN A 528 16.49 -14.27 -9.71
N TYR A 529 16.83 -14.41 -10.99
CA TYR A 529 16.18 -13.69 -12.08
C TYR A 529 16.00 -14.63 -13.25
N SER A 530 14.91 -15.39 -13.23
CA SER A 530 14.53 -16.30 -14.32
C SER A 530 13.84 -15.51 -15.44
N SER A 531 14.53 -14.55 -16.06
CA SER A 531 13.92 -13.87 -17.21
C SER A 531 14.93 -13.46 -18.27
N ASN A 532 14.40 -13.21 -19.46
CA ASN A 532 15.13 -12.75 -20.64
C ASN A 532 15.74 -11.34 -20.49
N TYR A 533 15.54 -10.67 -19.35
CA TYR A 533 15.90 -9.26 -19.16
C TYR A 533 17.23 -9.02 -18.44
N SER A 534 17.88 -10.09 -17.97
CA SER A 534 19.30 -10.05 -17.57
C SER A 534 20.08 -11.15 -18.24
N GLY A 535 21.37 -10.94 -18.45
CA GLY A 535 22.25 -11.98 -18.95
C GLY A 535 23.69 -11.52 -19.04
N MET A 536 24.59 -12.44 -19.34
CA MET A 536 26.01 -12.17 -19.50
C MET A 536 26.51 -12.68 -20.85
N SER A 537 27.25 -11.83 -21.56
CA SER A 537 27.79 -12.14 -22.89
C SER A 537 29.27 -11.76 -22.98
N SER A 538 30.02 -12.53 -23.75
CA SER A 538 31.42 -12.28 -24.06
C SER A 538 31.60 -11.13 -25.07
N LEU A 539 32.68 -10.36 -24.92
CA LEU A 539 33.11 -9.36 -25.90
C LEU A 539 34.08 -10.00 -26.92
N TYR A 540 33.58 -10.67 -27.97
CA TYR A 540 34.43 -11.20 -29.05
C TYR A 540 34.50 -10.25 -30.28
N HIS A 541 35.74 -9.96 -30.72
CA HIS A 541 36.17 -9.39 -32.01
C HIS A 541 35.95 -7.89 -32.39
N ILE A 542 37.08 -7.17 -32.49
CA ILE A 542 37.53 -6.23 -33.56
C ILE A 542 36.57 -5.13 -34.08
N LYS A 543 36.92 -3.86 -33.80
CA LYS A 543 36.55 -2.57 -34.46
C LYS A 543 35.07 -2.26 -34.80
N PHE A 544 34.17 -3.22 -34.92
CA PHE A 544 32.73 -3.07 -35.11
C PHE A 544 32.04 -4.38 -34.72
N ILE A 545 31.60 -4.49 -33.47
CA ILE A 545 30.69 -5.56 -33.06
C ILE A 545 29.25 -5.08 -33.28
N ASN A 546 28.53 -5.85 -34.09
CA ASN A 546 27.07 -5.85 -34.28
C ASN A 546 26.50 -7.07 -33.51
N ASN A 547 26.65 -7.12 -32.19
CA ASN A 547 25.87 -8.03 -31.37
C ASN A 547 24.63 -7.28 -30.94
N PHE A 548 23.57 -7.53 -31.68
CA PHE A 548 22.26 -7.01 -31.40
C PHE A 548 21.73 -7.70 -30.14
N LEU A 549 21.33 -6.94 -29.13
CA LEU A 549 20.33 -7.41 -28.17
C LEU A 549 18.96 -7.42 -28.88
N THR A 550 18.84 -8.15 -29.98
CA THR A 550 17.59 -8.37 -30.71
C THR A 550 16.84 -9.48 -30.01
N ARG A 551 16.04 -9.09 -29.02
CA ARG A 551 14.72 -9.66 -28.84
C ARG A 551 13.85 -8.65 -28.11
N HIS A 552 13.18 -7.86 -28.95
CA HIS A 552 12.03 -6.99 -28.68
C HIS A 552 12.31 -5.59 -28.08
N ASN A 553 12.30 -4.61 -28.97
CA ASN A 553 11.65 -3.30 -28.85
C ASN A 553 11.84 -2.46 -27.58
N SER A 554 13.07 -1.99 -27.32
CA SER A 554 13.21 -0.67 -26.69
C SER A 554 14.53 0.02 -27.01
N LEU A 555 14.44 1.31 -27.36
CA LEU A 555 15.56 2.27 -27.41
C LEU A 555 15.95 2.77 -26.00
N SER A 556 15.53 2.09 -24.93
CA SER A 556 15.84 2.46 -23.55
C SER A 556 17.27 2.08 -23.17
N PRO A 557 17.91 2.87 -22.28
CA PRO A 557 19.15 2.47 -21.62
C PRO A 557 19.02 1.10 -20.95
N LYS A 558 20.14 0.38 -20.83
CA LYS A 558 20.24 -0.83 -20.01
C LYS A 558 21.23 -0.60 -18.87
N PHE A 559 21.04 -1.24 -17.74
CA PHE A 559 22.10 -1.35 -16.75
C PHE A 559 23.14 -2.31 -17.29
N ILE A 560 24.41 -1.89 -17.32
CA ILE A 560 25.51 -2.69 -17.87
C ILE A 560 26.69 -2.66 -16.92
N SER A 561 27.29 -3.82 -16.72
CA SER A 561 28.51 -3.96 -15.94
C SER A 561 29.52 -4.82 -16.67
N LEU A 562 30.79 -4.43 -16.56
CA LEU A 562 31.90 -5.14 -17.19
C LEU A 562 32.47 -6.16 -16.22
N TYR A 563 32.82 -7.33 -16.75
CA TYR A 563 33.40 -8.44 -16.00
C TYR A 563 34.72 -8.84 -16.63
N SER A 564 35.80 -8.83 -15.87
CA SER A 564 37.06 -9.43 -16.30
C SER A 564 37.11 -10.91 -15.95
N THR A 565 37.55 -11.74 -16.90
CA THR A 565 37.74 -13.18 -16.70
C THR A 565 39.02 -13.52 -15.95
N LYS A 566 39.90 -12.54 -15.70
CA LYS A 566 41.12 -12.71 -14.90
C LYS A 566 41.29 -11.54 -13.96
N GLU A 567 41.74 -11.82 -12.75
CA GLU A 567 42.03 -10.81 -11.74
C GLU A 567 43.02 -9.74 -12.27
N ASN A 568 44.03 -10.15 -13.04
CA ASN A 568 45.17 -9.29 -13.43
C ASN A 568 44.96 -8.31 -14.60
N ASN A 569 43.74 -8.15 -15.13
CA ASN A 569 43.50 -7.19 -16.22
C ASN A 569 43.09 -5.81 -15.68
N TYR A 570 44.08 -5.01 -15.27
CA TYR A 570 43.83 -3.68 -14.73
C TYR A 570 43.92 -2.59 -15.80
N GLY A 571 42.95 -1.68 -15.79
CA GLY A 571 43.02 -0.38 -16.45
C GLY A 571 41.71 0.38 -16.33
N PRO A 572 41.68 1.65 -16.77
CA PRO A 572 40.54 2.53 -16.59
C PRO A 572 39.48 2.22 -17.67
N ILE A 573 38.89 1.04 -17.57
CA ILE A 573 37.95 0.50 -18.54
C ILE A 573 36.56 1.01 -18.19
N LEU A 574 35.96 1.77 -19.11
CA LEU A 574 34.59 2.25 -18.97
C LEU A 574 33.74 1.68 -20.09
N ALA A 575 32.58 1.13 -19.75
CA ALA A 575 31.60 0.74 -20.74
C ALA A 575 30.95 1.99 -21.33
N LYS A 576 31.05 2.15 -22.65
CA LYS A 576 30.18 3.05 -23.39
C LYS A 576 28.96 2.27 -23.85
N GLN A 577 27.76 2.78 -23.65
CA GLN A 577 26.56 2.31 -24.32
C GLN A 577 26.21 3.23 -25.49
N LYS A 578 25.56 2.69 -26.52
CA LYS A 578 24.95 3.46 -27.61
C LYS A 578 23.57 2.90 -27.88
N SER A 579 22.56 3.74 -27.98
CA SER A 579 21.29 3.38 -28.61
C SER A 579 21.36 3.78 -30.07
N ASN A 580 21.02 2.89 -31.00
CA ASN A 580 20.79 3.26 -32.39
C ASN A 580 19.55 2.51 -32.89
N ASP A 581 18.75 3.14 -33.77
CA ASP A 581 17.43 2.69 -34.22
C ASP A 581 17.42 1.29 -34.86
N LEU A 582 18.59 0.80 -35.24
CA LEU A 582 18.75 -0.50 -35.89
C LEU A 582 19.43 -1.56 -34.97
N ASN A 583 20.35 -1.21 -34.05
CA ASN A 583 21.40 -2.17 -33.59
C ASN A 583 21.62 -2.39 -32.07
N GLY A 584 20.76 -1.92 -31.17
CA GLY A 584 20.91 -2.21 -29.72
C GLY A 584 22.16 -1.58 -29.05
N VAL A 585 22.61 -2.12 -27.90
CA VAL A 585 23.68 -1.52 -27.07
C VAL A 585 25.10 -1.90 -27.51
N LYS A 586 25.87 -0.94 -28.02
CA LYS A 586 27.29 -1.14 -28.35
C LYS A 586 28.22 -0.80 -27.19
N ILE A 587 28.82 -1.83 -26.58
CA ILE A 587 29.83 -1.66 -25.53
C ILE A 587 31.19 -1.35 -26.15
N LYS A 588 31.73 -0.17 -25.84
CA LYS A 588 33.14 0.14 -26.09
C LYS A 588 33.85 0.33 -24.76
N TYR A 589 35.11 -0.10 -24.68
CA TYR A 589 35.99 0.28 -23.59
C TYR A 589 37.06 1.24 -24.08
N PHE A 590 37.48 2.15 -23.21
CA PHE A 590 38.57 3.06 -23.46
C PHE A 590 39.67 2.76 -22.46
N ASN A 591 40.92 2.72 -22.93
CA ASN A 591 42.08 2.69 -22.07
C ASN A 591 42.72 4.09 -22.12
N PHE A 592 42.84 4.74 -20.98
CA PHE A 592 43.33 6.10 -20.83
C PHE A 592 44.86 6.18 -20.63
N THR A 593 45.58 5.05 -20.64
CA THR A 593 47.04 5.05 -20.44
C THR A 593 47.79 5.70 -21.61
N LYS A 594 48.31 6.91 -21.39
CA LYS A 594 49.55 7.39 -22.05
C LYS A 594 50.81 6.89 -21.34
N ASP A 595 50.69 6.47 -20.08
CA ASP A 595 51.80 5.95 -19.29
C ASP A 595 52.21 4.55 -19.72
N LYS A 596 53.52 4.34 -19.79
CA LYS A 596 54.22 3.09 -20.16
C LYS A 596 54.00 1.94 -19.16
N CYS A 597 52.99 2.01 -18.28
CA CYS A 597 52.68 0.93 -17.35
C CYS A 597 52.02 -0.23 -18.10
N LYS A 598 52.88 -1.21 -18.40
CA LYS A 598 52.63 -2.46 -19.10
C LYS A 598 51.52 -3.25 -18.41
N ASN A 599 50.35 -3.28 -19.03
CA ASN A 599 49.59 -4.51 -19.21
C ASN A 599 48.73 -4.33 -20.47
N LYS A 600 49.09 -5.04 -21.54
CA LYS A 600 48.25 -5.09 -22.75
C LYS A 600 46.93 -5.74 -22.33
N ILE A 601 45.91 -4.93 -22.07
CA ILE A 601 44.55 -5.42 -21.82
C ILE A 601 44.11 -6.21 -23.05
N SER A 602 44.08 -7.54 -22.91
CA SER A 602 43.57 -8.43 -23.97
C SER A 602 42.05 -8.35 -23.97
N LYS A 603 41.49 -8.01 -25.14
CA LYS A 603 40.03 -7.90 -25.37
C LYS A 603 39.28 -9.19 -25.07
N HIS A 604 39.96 -10.32 -25.20
CA HIS A 604 39.40 -11.65 -24.98
C HIS A 604 39.11 -11.96 -23.50
N ASN A 605 39.49 -11.07 -22.59
CA ASN A 605 39.32 -11.29 -21.15
C ASN A 605 38.13 -10.54 -20.54
N PHE A 606 37.20 -10.00 -21.35
CA PHE A 606 36.06 -9.26 -20.82
C PHE A 606 34.72 -9.82 -21.30
N LYS A 607 33.80 -9.90 -20.34
CA LYS A 607 32.36 -10.13 -20.53
C LYS A 607 31.62 -8.87 -20.08
N TYR A 608 30.35 -8.79 -20.41
CA TYR A 608 29.45 -7.80 -19.83
C TYR A 608 28.16 -8.47 -19.37
N ALA A 609 27.67 -8.04 -18.21
CA ALA A 609 26.33 -8.31 -17.77
C ALA A 609 25.41 -7.16 -18.21
N TYR A 610 24.17 -7.46 -18.54
CA TYR A 610 23.13 -6.46 -18.76
C TYR A 610 21.90 -6.76 -17.91
N PHE A 611 21.17 -5.72 -17.54
CA PHE A 611 19.90 -5.79 -16.86
C PHE A 611 18.96 -4.70 -17.38
N ASP A 612 17.76 -5.10 -17.81
CA ASP A 612 16.77 -4.20 -18.41
C ASP A 612 15.37 -4.47 -17.83
N PRO A 613 15.07 -3.96 -16.63
CA PRO A 613 13.75 -4.13 -16.03
C PRO A 613 12.63 -3.40 -16.79
N SER A 614 12.96 -2.57 -17.79
CA SER A 614 11.95 -1.87 -18.60
C SER A 614 11.22 -2.76 -19.60
N GLN A 615 11.75 -3.96 -19.84
CA GLN A 615 11.15 -4.96 -20.73
C GLN A 615 10.10 -5.84 -20.04
N ASP A 616 10.08 -5.84 -18.70
CA ASP A 616 9.07 -6.52 -17.92
C ASP A 616 7.77 -5.72 -17.97
N LYS A 617 6.88 -6.11 -18.89
CA LYS A 617 5.60 -5.42 -19.12
C LYS A 617 4.71 -5.44 -17.89
N ASP A 618 4.75 -6.52 -17.11
CA ASP A 618 3.92 -6.67 -15.92
C ASP A 618 4.43 -5.73 -14.82
N LEU A 619 5.75 -5.68 -14.60
CA LEU A 619 6.37 -4.74 -13.67
C LEU A 619 6.13 -3.28 -14.07
N ILE A 620 6.30 -2.93 -15.34
CA ILE A 620 6.05 -1.58 -15.83
C ILE A 620 4.59 -1.18 -15.68
N THR A 621 3.66 -2.08 -16.01
CA THR A 621 2.22 -1.83 -15.84
C THR A 621 1.88 -1.65 -14.37
N TYR A 622 2.42 -2.51 -13.49
CA TYR A 622 2.28 -2.40 -12.06
C TYR A 622 2.80 -1.05 -11.52
N MET A 623 3.99 -0.61 -11.93
CA MET A 623 4.55 0.68 -11.52
C MET A 623 3.76 1.89 -12.04
N LYS A 624 3.23 1.82 -13.27
CA LYS A 624 2.36 2.88 -13.81
C LYS A 624 1.07 3.00 -13.01
N ASN A 625 0.45 1.86 -12.66
CA ASN A 625 -0.74 1.83 -11.82
C ASN A 625 -0.45 2.37 -10.41
N LEU A 626 0.73 2.08 -9.84
CA LEU A 626 1.15 2.70 -8.57
C LEU A 626 1.29 4.22 -8.67
N LYS A 627 1.91 4.75 -9.73
CA LYS A 627 2.03 6.20 -9.93
C LYS A 627 0.65 6.87 -10.03
N MET A 628 -0.31 6.26 -10.72
CA MET A 628 -1.69 6.74 -10.75
C MET A 628 -2.36 6.70 -9.36
N LYS A 629 -2.10 5.65 -8.57
CA LYS A 629 -2.61 5.50 -7.20
C LYS A 629 -2.01 6.49 -6.20
N SER A 630 -0.72 6.83 -6.34
CA SER A 630 0.05 7.69 -5.41
C SER A 630 -0.47 9.13 -5.33
N ASN A 631 -1.06 9.66 -6.40
CA ASN A 631 -1.71 10.97 -6.40
C ASN A 631 -2.97 11.02 -5.52
N LEU A 632 -3.45 9.87 -5.03
CA LEU A 632 -4.71 9.72 -4.29
C LEU A 632 -4.56 8.77 -3.07
N LEU A 633 -3.34 8.41 -2.68
CA LEU A 633 -3.01 7.65 -1.47
C LEU A 633 -1.87 8.37 -0.74
N VAL A 634 -2.17 9.52 -0.16
CA VAL A 634 -1.32 10.07 0.89
C VAL A 634 -1.50 9.17 2.10
N TYR A 635 -0.63 8.16 2.23
CA TYR A 635 -0.42 7.53 3.53
C TYR A 635 0.17 8.62 4.41
N ASP A 636 -0.63 9.19 5.30
CA ASP A 636 -0.14 10.17 6.27
C ASP A 636 0.74 9.43 7.28
N ARG A 637 2.00 9.16 6.90
CA ARG A 637 3.06 8.59 7.74
C ARG A 637 3.73 9.67 8.57
N LYS A 638 2.97 10.65 9.05
CA LYS A 638 3.48 11.54 10.10
C LYS A 638 3.41 10.80 11.44
N PHE A 639 4.56 10.76 12.09
CA PHE A 639 4.84 10.19 13.42
C PHE A 639 5.16 8.68 13.46
N CYS A 640 6.43 8.38 13.20
CA CYS A 640 7.19 7.41 13.98
C CYS A 640 8.45 8.13 14.47
N ILE A 641 8.44 8.57 15.72
CA ILE A 641 9.66 8.82 16.53
C ILE A 641 9.66 7.73 17.59
#